data_AF-A0A4Q6B6I5-F1
#
_entry.id   AF-A0A4Q6B6I5-F1
#
_cell.length_a   1.000
_cell.length_b   1.000
_cell.length_c   1.000
_cell.angle_alpha   90.00
_cell.angle_beta   90.00
_cell.angle_gamma   90.00
#
_symmetry.space_group_name_H-M   'P 1'
#
loop_
_entity.id
_entity.type
_entity.pdbx_description
1 polymer ?
#
loop_
_entity_poly.entity_id
_entity_poly.type
_entity_poly.pdbx_seq_one_letter_code
_entity_poly.pdbx_strand_id
1 'polypeptide(L)'
;MRYLFHALFTTCCFVLCLNAFAGPGNIAPGAKVTVSTSLNEAYKGSNLTDGLIGIDGKGEWACEGVTTDWGYIRFPWAQLDWSNPQRINKVVLYDRPSANEHIAGGKLLFSDGSVVWVNSLPNDGSGKAISFPARSITWVRFVVTDGTGSDLGLSEMEVFPAASEGVDFVSRVDPYIETNRGRYFFFITGGVPFGMVGAAPHTRNKNQNGGGYNYNENEILGFGQIHDWMMSGVEIMPSTKASQPSLGEQGWKSKFNHDDEIVQPGYHRVFLQDHKIRVEQTATDRVSFYRFQYLQPSDARIIINLGGYLGNSTMENAVVTRISDTEIEGSFSSVKRYWGGPKEVKLFFVIRFDKPFKALNGWKGNSTAQNIASYAGDSLRIAAEYSLDKGDVVQVKTGLSYTSITNARNNLDTECTTWNFDDVKNAAQKEWNTWLGKMEVKGGTDAQQVKFYTDLWHVLLGRHKTNDVSGDYPDRTTGKREGTFTDAVFKVKRIPKDATGKLKFNMYNSDAFWLSQWNLNILWGLAWPEVMDEFSASMIEYANNGYLLPRGPSGGGYSYIMTSSPASNLIVSTYMKGLLKKVDAKHAYEVVRRNHLPGGMLGSKEEIDFYTKHGYWPNNAGISIEAHFQDWGIAQMAAKLNRKKDVQFFTKRANGWPTLFHPQHKLLFPKNEKGAFVHSDPLSG
;
A
#
# COMPACT_ATOMS: atom_id res chain seq x y z
N MET A 1 -6.64 -62.65 12.47
CA MET A 1 -7.34 -63.12 13.69
C MET A 1 -6.30 -63.18 14.81
N ARG A 2 -6.63 -62.56 15.96
CA ARG A 2 -5.84 -62.36 17.20
C ARG A 2 -4.86 -61.18 17.22
N TYR A 3 -4.74 -60.38 18.26
CA TYR A 3 -5.64 -59.78 19.27
C TYR A 3 -4.71 -59.01 20.24
N LEU A 4 -5.22 -57.90 20.81
CA LEU A 4 -4.82 -57.24 22.07
C LEU A 4 -3.50 -56.44 22.17
N PHE A 5 -3.62 -55.14 22.46
CA PHE A 5 -3.14 -54.40 23.66
C PHE A 5 -3.57 -52.92 23.51
N HIS A 6 -4.66 -52.45 24.15
CA HIS A 6 -4.71 -51.75 25.45
C HIS A 6 -3.84 -50.49 25.58
N ALA A 7 -4.50 -49.32 25.74
CA ALA A 7 -4.44 -48.44 26.92
C ALA A 7 -4.42 -46.93 26.61
N LEU A 8 -5.19 -46.23 27.45
CA LEU A 8 -5.35 -44.80 27.66
C LEU A 8 -4.11 -43.92 27.40
N PHE A 9 -4.34 -42.73 26.84
CA PHE A 9 -3.68 -41.51 27.32
C PHE A 9 -4.69 -40.35 27.33
N THR A 10 -5.24 -40.10 28.52
CA THR A 10 -5.67 -38.76 28.92
C THR A 10 -4.45 -38.06 29.51
N THR A 11 -4.43 -36.72 29.43
CA THR A 11 -3.71 -35.75 30.29
C THR A 11 -2.61 -34.93 29.61
N CYS A 12 -2.86 -33.62 29.63
CA CYS A 12 -1.94 -32.50 29.82
C CYS A 12 -1.15 -31.88 28.66
N CYS A 13 -1.38 -30.56 28.58
CA CYS A 13 -0.43 -29.51 28.25
C CYS A 13 -0.01 -29.37 26.78
N PHE A 14 -0.52 -28.35 26.12
CA PHE A 14 0.27 -27.12 26.02
C PHE A 14 -0.67 -25.92 26.04
N VAL A 15 -0.56 -25.17 27.14
CA VAL A 15 -0.82 -23.72 27.16
C VAL A 15 -0.02 -23.16 26.00
N LEU A 16 -0.70 -22.69 24.95
CA LEU A 16 -0.08 -21.79 23.99
C LEU A 16 0.24 -20.52 24.77
N CYS A 17 1.42 -20.51 25.41
CA CYS A 17 2.13 -19.28 25.66
C CYS A 17 2.14 -18.56 24.32
N LEU A 18 1.37 -17.47 24.24
CA LEU A 18 1.58 -16.38 23.32
C LEU A 18 3.01 -15.87 23.56
N ASN A 19 4.01 -16.62 23.11
CA ASN A 19 5.28 -16.04 22.76
C ASN A 19 4.95 -15.19 21.54
N ALA A 20 4.60 -13.93 21.80
CA ALA A 20 4.72 -12.87 20.84
C ALA A 20 6.16 -12.97 20.32
N PHE A 21 6.35 -13.61 19.17
CA PHE A 21 7.57 -13.41 18.42
C PHE A 21 7.64 -11.90 18.21
N ALA A 22 8.63 -11.26 18.82
CA ALA A 22 8.96 -9.88 18.57
C ALA A 22 9.13 -9.72 17.06
N GLY A 23 8.12 -9.18 16.39
CA GLY A 23 8.20 -8.81 14.99
C GLY A 23 9.13 -7.60 14.81
N PRO A 24 9.23 -7.06 13.59
CA PRO A 24 9.97 -5.82 13.26
C PRO A 24 9.53 -4.57 14.03
N GLY A 25 8.48 -4.68 14.83
CA GLY A 25 7.89 -3.58 15.59
C GLY A 25 8.73 -3.20 16.80
N ASN A 26 8.14 -2.37 17.65
CA ASN A 26 8.69 -2.01 18.94
C ASN A 26 8.96 -3.27 19.79
N ILE A 27 10.22 -3.50 20.16
CA ILE A 27 10.67 -4.64 20.99
C ILE A 27 10.75 -4.31 22.48
N ALA A 28 10.46 -3.07 22.87
CA ALA A 28 10.46 -2.63 24.26
C ALA A 28 9.48 -3.42 25.15
N PRO A 29 8.27 -3.82 24.71
CA PRO A 29 7.36 -4.62 25.54
C PRO A 29 7.91 -6.02 25.90
N GLY A 30 8.91 -6.50 25.17
CA GLY A 30 9.60 -7.76 25.47
C GLY A 30 10.74 -7.63 26.50
N ALA A 31 11.05 -6.41 26.95
CA ALA A 31 12.13 -6.15 27.90
C ALA A 31 11.64 -6.22 29.35
N LYS A 32 12.55 -6.59 30.26
CA LYS A 32 12.38 -6.33 31.69
C LYS A 32 12.66 -4.85 31.94
N VAL A 33 11.69 -4.15 32.52
CA VAL A 33 11.83 -2.73 32.85
C VAL A 33 12.36 -2.54 34.27
N THR A 34 13.39 -1.71 34.42
CA THR A 34 13.91 -1.25 35.72
C THR A 34 14.00 0.27 35.71
N VAL A 35 13.50 0.93 36.75
CA VAL A 35 13.49 2.40 36.85
C VAL A 35 14.16 2.86 38.15
N SER A 36 14.60 4.12 38.21
CA SER A 36 15.24 4.70 39.38
C SER A 36 14.34 4.69 40.62
N THR A 37 13.11 5.18 40.45
CA THR A 37 12.02 5.19 41.44
C THR A 37 10.69 5.24 40.69
N SER A 38 9.58 5.04 41.41
CA SER A 38 8.23 5.22 40.88
C SER A 38 7.44 6.09 41.85
N LEU A 39 6.70 7.07 41.34
CA LEU A 39 5.89 8.00 42.14
C LEU A 39 4.85 7.25 43.00
N ASN A 40 4.16 6.28 42.39
CA ASN A 40 3.23 5.36 43.01
C ASN A 40 2.85 4.24 42.00
N GLU A 41 1.93 3.35 42.37
CA GLU A 41 1.46 2.25 41.51
C GLU A 41 0.85 2.69 40.17
N ALA A 42 0.25 3.88 40.09
CA ALA A 42 -0.29 4.41 38.84
C ALA A 42 0.82 4.84 37.86
N TYR A 43 2.03 5.07 38.35
CA TYR A 43 3.21 5.54 37.61
C TYR A 43 4.40 4.57 37.66
N LYS A 44 4.11 3.28 37.80
CA LYS A 44 5.12 2.22 37.90
C LYS A 44 5.93 2.06 36.61
N GLY A 45 7.16 1.56 36.75
CA GLY A 45 8.08 1.39 35.61
C GLY A 45 7.53 0.55 34.45
N SER A 46 6.65 -0.44 34.71
CA SER A 46 6.09 -1.27 33.63
C SER A 46 5.22 -0.51 32.64
N ASN A 47 4.75 0.69 33.00
CA ASN A 47 3.95 1.54 32.10
C ASN A 47 4.81 2.11 30.96
N LEU A 48 6.12 2.19 31.13
CA LEU A 48 7.05 2.71 30.13
C LEU A 48 6.98 2.01 28.77
N THR A 49 6.48 0.77 28.75
CA THR A 49 6.45 -0.11 27.57
C THR A 49 5.06 -0.72 27.33
N ASP A 50 3.98 -0.06 27.75
CA ASP A 50 2.63 -0.63 27.74
C ASP A 50 1.83 -0.29 26.46
N GLY A 51 2.35 0.59 25.60
CA GLY A 51 1.73 1.01 24.34
C GLY A 51 0.72 2.15 24.49
N LEU A 52 0.55 2.74 25.68
CA LEU A 52 -0.32 3.88 25.95
C LEU A 52 0.46 5.19 25.86
N ILE A 53 0.60 5.68 24.63
CA ILE A 53 1.51 6.78 24.33
C ILE A 53 0.79 8.14 24.39
N GLY A 54 1.36 9.09 25.12
CA GLY A 54 0.92 10.48 25.16
C GLY A 54 -0.47 10.68 25.77
N ILE A 55 -0.90 9.81 26.69
CA ILE A 55 -2.19 9.94 27.38
C ILE A 55 -1.92 10.42 28.81
N ASP A 56 -2.04 11.72 29.03
CA ASP A 56 -1.76 12.35 30.33
C ASP A 56 -2.36 11.53 31.51
N GLY A 57 -1.55 11.15 32.49
CA GLY A 57 -1.96 10.41 33.68
C GLY A 57 -2.48 8.98 33.44
N LYS A 58 -2.28 8.37 32.25
CA LYS A 58 -2.60 6.96 31.97
C LYS A 58 -1.44 6.30 31.22
N GLY A 59 -0.92 5.20 31.75
CA GLY A 59 0.17 4.45 31.10
C GLY A 59 1.51 5.19 31.10
N GLU A 60 1.71 6.11 32.05
CA GLU A 60 2.97 6.83 32.19
C GLU A 60 3.84 6.20 33.27
N TRP A 61 5.16 6.23 33.11
CA TRP A 61 6.09 6.08 34.22
C TRP A 61 6.49 7.47 34.72
N ALA A 62 6.51 7.67 36.04
CA ALA A 62 7.03 8.87 36.68
C ALA A 62 7.84 8.51 37.92
N CYS A 63 8.93 9.24 38.19
CA CYS A 63 9.75 9.03 39.36
C CYS A 63 9.14 9.65 40.62
N GLU A 64 9.55 9.18 41.80
CA GLU A 64 9.32 9.91 43.04
C GLU A 64 10.13 11.21 43.00
N GLY A 65 9.45 12.36 42.87
CA GLY A 65 10.11 13.63 42.64
C GLY A 65 10.83 14.21 43.85
N VAL A 66 12.01 14.79 43.60
CA VAL A 66 12.75 15.59 44.58
C VAL A 66 13.27 16.83 43.87
N THR A 67 12.62 17.96 44.13
CA THR A 67 13.05 19.29 43.66
C THR A 67 13.19 20.21 44.85
N THR A 68 14.40 20.73 45.06
CA THR A 68 14.68 21.66 46.18
C THR A 68 14.28 23.08 45.80
N ASP A 69 14.03 23.94 46.79
CA ASP A 69 13.65 25.35 46.58
C ASP A 69 14.69 26.18 45.77
N TRP A 70 15.96 25.77 45.73
CA TRP A 70 17.01 26.40 44.91
C TRP A 70 17.21 25.74 43.53
N GLY A 71 16.28 24.89 43.10
CA GLY A 71 16.20 24.36 41.74
C GLY A 71 17.02 23.10 41.45
N TYR A 72 17.62 22.43 42.45
CA TYR A 72 18.17 21.09 42.24
C TYR A 72 17.05 20.08 42.00
N ILE A 73 17.12 19.33 40.90
CA ILE A 73 16.20 18.25 40.53
C ILE A 73 16.96 16.92 40.58
N ARG A 74 16.39 15.92 41.26
CA ARG A 74 16.89 14.53 41.21
C ARG A 74 16.49 13.89 39.88
N PHE A 75 17.40 13.89 38.92
CA PHE A 75 17.12 13.33 37.60
C PHE A 75 16.93 11.80 37.63
N PRO A 76 15.82 11.28 37.06
CA PRO A 76 15.54 9.85 37.05
C PRO A 76 16.22 9.13 35.88
N TRP A 77 16.11 7.80 35.89
CA TRP A 77 16.53 6.94 34.77
C TRP A 77 15.59 5.75 34.62
N ALA A 78 15.49 5.23 33.40
CA ALA A 78 14.77 4.00 33.06
C ALA A 78 15.60 3.10 32.16
N GLN A 79 15.56 1.80 32.40
CA GLN A 79 16.31 0.77 31.68
C GLN A 79 15.40 -0.35 31.19
N LEU A 80 15.68 -0.80 29.97
CA LEU A 80 15.10 -1.97 29.34
C LEU A 80 16.18 -3.03 29.20
N ASP A 81 15.94 -4.23 29.76
CA ASP A 81 16.84 -5.39 29.72
C ASP A 81 16.21 -6.54 28.91
N TRP A 82 16.94 -7.08 27.94
CA TRP A 82 16.55 -8.29 27.21
C TRP A 82 17.42 -9.48 27.63
N SER A 83 16.80 -10.66 27.64
CA SER A 83 17.51 -11.92 27.95
C SER A 83 18.52 -12.33 26.87
N ASN A 84 18.30 -11.89 25.63
CA ASN A 84 19.18 -12.13 24.49
C ASN A 84 19.64 -10.81 23.88
N PRO A 85 20.85 -10.72 23.32
CA PRO A 85 21.31 -9.54 22.60
C PRO A 85 20.33 -9.14 21.48
N GLN A 86 19.95 -7.87 21.45
CA GLN A 86 19.11 -7.25 20.44
C GLN A 86 19.97 -6.35 19.56
N ARG A 87 19.83 -6.47 18.24
CA ARG A 87 20.47 -5.52 17.30
C ARG A 87 19.49 -4.38 17.06
N ILE A 88 19.80 -3.17 17.51
CA ILE A 88 18.90 -1.99 17.44
C ILE A 88 19.59 -0.80 16.79
N ASN A 89 18.81 0.10 16.20
CA ASN A 89 19.30 1.33 15.56
C ASN A 89 18.41 2.57 15.80
N LYS A 90 17.25 2.41 16.45
CA LYS A 90 16.31 3.51 16.72
C LYS A 90 15.64 3.31 18.08
N VAL A 91 15.55 4.40 18.83
CA VAL A 91 14.71 4.53 20.03
C VAL A 91 13.78 5.71 19.80
N VAL A 92 12.52 5.59 20.21
CA VAL A 92 11.58 6.73 20.25
C VAL A 92 11.19 6.97 21.69
N LEU A 93 11.43 8.19 22.16
CA LEU A 93 11.09 8.61 23.52
C LEU A 93 9.88 9.53 23.48
N TYR A 94 8.98 9.32 24.41
CA TYR A 94 7.77 10.12 24.59
C TYR A 94 7.78 10.68 26.00
N ASP A 95 7.87 12.00 26.12
CA ASP A 95 7.68 12.63 27.42
C ASP A 95 6.21 12.51 27.86
N ARG A 96 5.98 12.69 29.16
CA ARG A 96 4.64 12.84 29.69
C ARG A 96 4.06 14.16 29.15
N PRO A 97 2.85 14.17 28.57
CA PRO A 97 2.17 15.39 28.16
C PRO A 97 1.61 16.17 29.36
N SER A 98 2.52 16.69 30.20
CA SER A 98 2.21 17.43 31.42
C SER A 98 2.55 18.91 31.26
N ALA A 99 1.72 19.80 31.80
CA ALA A 99 2.03 21.23 31.80
C ALA A 99 3.16 21.61 32.77
N ASN A 100 3.42 20.78 33.78
CA ASN A 100 4.31 21.10 34.91
C ASN A 100 5.60 20.26 34.95
N GLU A 101 5.60 19.13 34.26
CA GLU A 101 6.72 18.18 34.22
C GLU A 101 7.23 18.14 32.78
N HIS A 102 8.52 18.32 32.58
CA HIS A 102 9.14 18.27 31.25
C HIS A 102 10.56 17.74 31.35
N ILE A 103 10.83 16.62 30.71
CA ILE A 103 12.20 16.19 30.43
C ILE A 103 12.67 16.96 29.19
N ALA A 104 13.66 17.83 29.33
CA ALA A 104 14.20 18.60 28.20
C ALA A 104 15.32 17.84 27.46
N GLY A 105 16.03 16.94 28.15
CA GLY A 105 17.14 16.19 27.58
C GLY A 105 17.70 15.07 28.46
N GLY A 106 18.53 14.24 27.85
CA GLY A 106 19.12 13.09 28.51
C GLY A 106 20.16 12.39 27.65
N LYS A 107 20.47 11.16 28.02
CA LYS A 107 21.36 10.28 27.25
C LYS A 107 20.89 8.83 27.31
N LEU A 108 20.98 8.16 26.17
CA LEU A 108 20.88 6.71 26.06
C LEU A 108 22.26 6.11 26.35
N LEU A 109 22.32 5.22 27.34
CA LEU A 109 23.45 4.36 27.64
C LEU A 109 23.13 2.95 27.16
N PHE A 110 24.13 2.25 26.65
CA PHE A 110 23.97 0.90 26.11
C PHE A 110 24.89 -0.09 26.81
N SER A 111 24.55 -1.38 26.77
CA SER A 111 25.34 -2.45 27.39
C SER A 111 26.76 -2.62 26.82
N ASP A 112 27.03 -2.09 25.63
CA ASP A 112 28.36 -2.06 25.02
C ASP A 112 29.22 -0.86 25.53
N GLY A 113 28.69 -0.05 26.46
CA GLY A 113 29.35 1.13 27.01
C GLY A 113 29.19 2.40 26.17
N SER A 114 28.54 2.32 25.01
CA SER A 114 28.31 3.49 24.15
C SER A 114 27.24 4.44 24.72
N VAL A 115 27.27 5.68 24.24
CA VAL A 115 26.36 6.75 24.66
C VAL A 115 25.80 7.47 23.45
N VAL A 116 24.51 7.79 23.45
CA VAL A 116 23.87 8.67 22.47
C VAL A 116 23.11 9.76 23.22
N TRP A 117 23.39 11.02 22.92
CA TRP A 117 22.71 12.17 23.54
C TRP A 117 21.32 12.36 22.97
N VAL A 118 20.39 12.74 23.85
CA VAL A 118 19.01 13.10 23.51
C VAL A 118 18.82 14.55 23.88
N ASN A 119 18.55 15.39 22.88
CA ASN A 119 18.33 16.81 23.08
C ASN A 119 16.91 17.16 22.63
N SER A 120 16.27 18.08 23.35
CA SER A 120 14.99 18.69 22.96
C SER A 120 13.85 17.67 22.81
N LEU A 121 13.56 16.94 23.89
CA LEU A 121 12.39 16.07 23.95
C LEU A 121 11.11 16.94 24.04
N PRO A 122 10.08 16.71 23.20
CA PRO A 122 8.85 17.50 23.21
C PRO A 122 8.02 17.29 24.47
N ASN A 123 7.46 18.37 25.04
CA ASN A 123 6.56 18.31 26.22
C ASN A 123 5.06 18.12 25.86
N ASP A 124 4.74 17.90 24.60
CA ASP A 124 3.35 17.79 24.14
C ASP A 124 2.89 16.35 23.92
N GLY A 125 3.69 15.38 24.41
CA GLY A 125 3.49 13.95 24.24
C GLY A 125 3.83 13.43 22.83
N SER A 126 4.38 14.26 21.94
CA SER A 126 4.91 13.79 20.66
C SER A 126 6.26 13.09 20.83
N GLY A 127 6.49 12.09 19.97
CA GLY A 127 7.71 11.28 20.00
C GLY A 127 8.95 12.03 19.51
N LYS A 128 10.10 11.72 20.10
CA LYS A 128 11.42 12.04 19.57
C LYS A 128 12.12 10.77 19.12
N ALA A 129 12.37 10.64 17.82
CA ALA A 129 13.18 9.56 17.28
C ALA A 129 14.66 9.86 17.44
N ILE A 130 15.40 8.88 17.97
CA ILE A 130 16.85 8.90 18.11
C ILE A 130 17.40 7.73 17.30
N SER A 131 17.94 8.04 16.13
CA SER A 131 18.57 7.06 15.24
C SER A 131 20.08 7.04 15.41
N PHE A 132 20.69 5.86 15.34
CA PHE A 132 22.12 5.67 15.52
C PHE A 132 22.60 4.43 14.73
N PRO A 133 23.92 4.30 14.48
CA PRO A 133 24.46 3.10 13.84
C PRO A 133 24.06 1.84 14.61
N ALA A 134 23.63 0.81 13.85
CA ALA A 134 23.14 -0.44 14.40
C ALA A 134 24.17 -1.07 15.36
N ARG A 135 23.70 -1.51 16.53
CA ARG A 135 24.54 -2.11 17.58
C ARG A 135 23.81 -3.23 18.29
N SER A 136 24.57 -4.20 18.79
CA SER A 136 24.05 -5.35 19.53
C SER A 136 24.17 -5.11 21.03
N ILE A 137 23.03 -5.04 21.72
CA ILE A 137 22.93 -4.67 23.13
C ILE A 137 22.04 -5.63 23.89
N THR A 138 22.30 -5.85 25.18
CA THR A 138 21.41 -6.59 26.09
C THR A 138 20.57 -5.65 26.95
N TRP A 139 20.95 -4.38 27.07
CA TRP A 139 20.15 -3.36 27.73
C TRP A 139 20.38 -1.97 27.11
N VAL A 140 19.36 -1.13 27.22
CA VAL A 140 19.44 0.32 26.95
C VAL A 140 18.84 1.07 28.14
N ARG A 141 19.50 2.14 28.57
CA ARG A 141 19.05 2.99 29.68
C ARG A 141 18.96 4.44 29.22
N PHE A 142 17.80 5.06 29.41
CA PHE A 142 17.66 6.50 29.32
C PHE A 142 17.95 7.13 30.68
N VAL A 143 18.89 8.07 30.72
CA VAL A 143 19.25 8.85 31.91
C VAL A 143 18.92 10.30 31.63
N VAL A 144 18.03 10.89 32.45
CA VAL A 144 17.67 12.30 32.35
C VAL A 144 18.87 13.15 32.75
N THR A 145 19.10 14.24 32.02
CA THR A 145 20.17 15.20 32.33
C THR A 145 19.68 16.65 32.35
N ASP A 146 18.47 16.90 31.88
CA ASP A 146 17.84 18.22 31.87
C ASP A 146 16.31 18.08 31.89
N GLY A 147 15.64 18.99 32.60
CA GLY A 147 14.20 18.98 32.76
C GLY A 147 13.70 19.94 33.84
N THR A 148 12.39 20.13 33.90
CA THR A 148 11.69 20.99 34.87
C THR A 148 10.54 20.24 35.49
N GLY A 149 10.31 20.45 36.80
CA GLY A 149 9.27 19.78 37.58
C GLY A 149 9.86 18.90 38.67
N SER A 150 9.02 18.11 39.35
CA SER A 150 9.45 17.17 40.39
C SER A 150 9.32 15.73 39.94
N ASP A 151 8.21 15.35 39.34
CA ASP A 151 7.86 13.96 39.02
C ASP A 151 8.20 13.61 37.57
N LEU A 152 9.44 13.87 37.16
CA LEU A 152 9.91 13.59 35.80
C LEU A 152 9.69 12.12 35.43
N GLY A 153 9.33 11.88 34.16
CA GLY A 153 8.93 10.56 33.70
C GLY A 153 8.76 10.50 32.20
N LEU A 154 8.39 9.34 31.68
CA LEU A 154 8.11 9.17 30.26
C LEU A 154 6.72 8.58 30.09
N SER A 155 6.04 8.99 29.03
CA SER A 155 4.83 8.30 28.61
C SER A 155 5.14 6.95 27.98
N GLU A 156 6.21 6.83 27.21
CA GLU A 156 6.58 5.59 26.52
C GLU A 156 8.06 5.64 26.10
N MET A 157 8.70 4.47 26.08
CA MET A 157 10.00 4.26 25.43
C MET A 157 9.90 3.09 24.46
N GLU A 158 9.98 3.40 23.17
CA GLU A 158 9.97 2.39 22.12
C GLU A 158 11.39 2.11 21.62
N VAL A 159 11.66 0.86 21.29
CA VAL A 159 12.95 0.40 20.78
C VAL A 159 12.74 -0.42 19.52
N PHE A 160 13.40 -0.05 18.43
CA PHE A 160 13.22 -0.67 17.14
C PHE A 160 14.46 -1.48 16.74
N PRO A 161 14.28 -2.72 16.26
CA PRO A 161 15.39 -3.53 15.81
C PRO A 161 15.99 -2.93 14.54
N ALA A 162 17.31 -3.00 14.43
CA ALA A 162 17.96 -2.79 13.16
C ALA A 162 17.65 -3.99 12.24
N ALA A 163 17.65 -3.74 10.93
CA ALA A 163 17.75 -4.82 9.96
C ALA A 163 18.84 -5.82 10.38
N SER A 164 18.44 -7.08 10.59
CA SER A 164 19.33 -8.16 11.00
C SER A 164 19.25 -9.32 10.03
N GLU A 165 20.29 -10.15 9.95
CA GLU A 165 20.26 -11.41 9.19
C GLU A 165 19.19 -12.33 9.79
N GLY A 166 18.16 -12.70 9.01
CA GLY A 166 17.02 -13.46 9.52
C GLY A 166 15.76 -13.32 8.67
N VAL A 167 14.64 -13.81 9.22
CA VAL A 167 13.32 -13.93 8.55
C VAL A 167 12.46 -12.66 8.59
N ASP A 168 12.99 -11.57 9.13
CA ASP A 168 12.31 -10.29 9.21
C ASP A 168 12.77 -9.34 8.11
N PHE A 169 12.16 -9.50 6.95
CA PHE A 169 12.43 -8.72 5.74
C PHE A 169 11.66 -7.40 5.73
N VAL A 170 10.53 -7.32 6.44
CA VAL A 170 9.73 -6.10 6.61
C VAL A 170 10.56 -5.00 7.27
N SER A 171 11.38 -5.31 8.27
CA SER A 171 12.29 -4.34 8.91
C SER A 171 13.37 -3.77 7.98
N ARG A 172 13.59 -4.42 6.83
CA ARG A 172 14.58 -4.01 5.82
C ARG A 172 13.95 -3.14 4.73
N VAL A 173 12.65 -2.91 4.77
CA VAL A 173 12.01 -1.99 3.84
C VAL A 173 11.97 -0.61 4.47
N ASP A 174 12.47 0.37 3.74
CA ASP A 174 12.27 1.80 4.01
C ASP A 174 11.28 2.36 2.98
N PRO A 175 9.99 2.52 3.34
CA PRO A 175 8.97 3.07 2.45
C PRO A 175 9.17 4.54 2.07
N TYR A 176 10.01 5.30 2.78
CA TYR A 176 10.21 6.73 2.51
C TYR A 176 11.08 6.99 1.27
N ILE A 177 11.93 6.02 0.91
CA ILE A 177 12.79 6.11 -0.28
C ILE A 177 11.93 6.42 -1.51
N GLU A 178 12.32 7.45 -2.27
CA GLU A 178 11.64 7.95 -3.49
C GLU A 178 10.26 8.61 -3.30
N THR A 179 9.76 8.81 -2.08
CA THR A 179 8.48 9.54 -1.86
C THR A 179 8.50 10.99 -2.35
N ASN A 180 9.65 11.65 -2.41
CA ASN A 180 9.76 13.04 -2.89
C ASN A 180 9.67 13.18 -4.42
N ARG A 181 9.82 12.08 -5.17
CA ARG A 181 9.82 12.03 -6.65
C ARG A 181 8.72 11.12 -7.21
N GLY A 182 8.26 10.17 -6.41
CA GLY A 182 7.31 9.14 -6.77
C GLY A 182 5.95 9.66 -7.23
N ARG A 183 5.11 8.70 -7.63
CA ARG A 183 3.74 8.93 -8.04
C ARG A 183 2.78 8.74 -6.88
N TYR A 184 1.53 9.19 -7.05
CA TYR A 184 0.44 9.00 -6.09
C TYR A 184 0.39 7.58 -5.52
N PHE A 185 0.58 6.56 -6.34
CA PHE A 185 0.51 5.16 -5.97
C PHE A 185 1.85 4.53 -5.56
N PHE A 186 2.82 5.32 -5.12
CA PHE A 186 4.15 4.83 -4.75
C PHE A 186 4.26 4.49 -3.25
N PHE A 187 3.69 5.33 -2.38
CA PHE A 187 3.73 5.14 -0.94
C PHE A 187 2.43 4.47 -0.45
N ILE A 188 2.38 3.13 -0.49
CA ILE A 188 1.17 2.36 -0.13
C ILE A 188 1.45 1.47 1.08
N THR A 189 1.42 2.06 2.26
CA THR A 189 1.86 1.42 3.50
C THR A 189 0.80 0.53 4.12
N GLY A 190 -0.48 0.83 3.93
CA GLY A 190 -1.62 -0.04 4.25
C GLY A 190 -2.07 -0.85 3.04
N GLY A 191 -1.25 -1.80 2.62
CA GLY A 191 -1.58 -2.76 1.57
C GLY A 191 -0.82 -4.07 1.74
N VAL A 192 -1.34 -5.15 1.16
CA VAL A 192 -0.66 -6.44 0.98
C VAL A 192 -0.24 -6.60 -0.48
N PRO A 193 0.67 -7.53 -0.84
CA PRO A 193 1.10 -7.73 -2.21
C PRO A 193 -0.07 -7.84 -3.21
N PHE A 194 -0.11 -6.92 -4.18
CA PHE A 194 -1.15 -6.81 -5.20
C PHE A 194 -2.60 -6.68 -4.67
N GLY A 195 -2.80 -6.25 -3.41
CA GLY A 195 -4.12 -6.02 -2.81
C GLY A 195 -4.98 -5.05 -3.62
N MET A 196 -6.31 -5.15 -3.50
CA MET A 196 -7.24 -4.15 -4.05
C MET A 196 -7.11 -2.83 -3.30
N VAL A 197 -7.15 -2.91 -1.97
CA VAL A 197 -6.93 -1.75 -1.10
C VAL A 197 -5.45 -1.40 -1.13
N GLY A 198 -5.19 -0.14 -1.43
CA GLY A 198 -3.90 0.48 -1.20
C GLY A 198 -4.16 1.69 -0.35
N ALA A 199 -4.24 1.51 0.96
CA ALA A 199 -4.54 2.59 1.86
C ALA A 199 -3.25 3.30 2.27
N ALA A 200 -3.23 4.62 2.32
CA ALA A 200 -2.10 5.42 2.81
C ALA A 200 -2.53 6.88 3.05
N PRO A 201 -1.80 7.63 3.87
CA PRO A 201 -1.95 9.08 3.89
C PRO A 201 -1.35 9.73 2.65
N HIS A 202 -1.88 10.90 2.29
CA HIS A 202 -1.25 11.80 1.34
C HIS A 202 -0.94 13.16 1.99
N THR A 203 0.20 13.72 1.59
CA THR A 203 0.66 15.07 1.98
C THR A 203 0.63 16.03 0.78
N ARG A 204 0.49 15.50 -0.44
CA ARG A 204 0.28 16.25 -1.68
C ARG A 204 -0.82 15.62 -2.52
N ASN A 205 -1.93 16.35 -2.68
CA ASN A 205 -3.00 15.93 -3.56
C ASN A 205 -2.67 16.21 -5.04
N LYS A 206 -1.80 15.39 -5.63
CA LYS A 206 -1.43 15.39 -7.06
C LYS A 206 -0.85 14.03 -7.47
N ASN A 207 -0.64 13.81 -8.78
CA ASN A 207 -0.13 12.53 -9.27
C ASN A 207 1.40 12.37 -9.27
N GLN A 208 2.17 13.35 -9.77
CA GLN A 208 3.63 13.21 -10.03
C GLN A 208 4.45 14.10 -9.09
N ASN A 209 5.77 13.92 -9.10
CA ASN A 209 6.75 14.73 -8.37
C ASN A 209 6.51 14.67 -6.85
N GLY A 210 6.48 13.43 -6.35
CA GLY A 210 6.07 13.05 -5.00
C GLY A 210 4.61 13.36 -4.77
N GLY A 211 3.75 12.88 -5.67
CA GLY A 211 2.31 12.91 -5.50
C GLY A 211 1.85 11.85 -4.51
N GLY A 212 0.72 12.06 -3.82
CA GLY A 212 0.34 11.21 -2.69
C GLY A 212 1.13 11.62 -1.46
N TYR A 213 2.09 10.81 -1.05
CA TYR A 213 2.95 11.12 0.10
C TYR A 213 4.30 11.70 -0.34
N ASN A 214 4.71 12.79 0.27
CA ASN A 214 6.00 13.44 0.08
C ASN A 214 6.65 13.71 1.44
N TYR A 215 7.84 13.15 1.67
CA TYR A 215 8.60 13.29 2.91
C TYR A 215 8.95 14.74 3.29
N ASN A 216 8.95 15.67 2.33
CA ASN A 216 9.29 17.07 2.63
C ASN A 216 8.09 17.88 3.15
N GLU A 217 6.91 17.28 3.22
CA GLU A 217 5.70 17.93 3.71
C GLU A 217 5.44 17.54 5.17
N ASN A 218 4.94 18.49 5.96
CA ASN A 218 4.67 18.31 7.38
C ASN A 218 3.17 18.35 7.71
N GLU A 219 2.30 18.18 6.71
CA GLU A 219 0.84 18.15 6.87
C GLU A 219 0.25 16.90 6.20
N ILE A 220 -0.54 16.14 6.95
CA ILE A 220 -1.40 15.09 6.41
C ILE A 220 -2.70 15.74 5.91
N LEU A 221 -3.05 15.47 4.65
CA LEU A 221 -4.27 16.00 4.02
C LEU A 221 -5.45 15.04 4.12
N GLY A 222 -5.19 13.74 4.29
CA GLY A 222 -6.20 12.70 4.46
C GLY A 222 -5.59 11.31 4.26
N PHE A 223 -6.44 10.27 4.40
CA PHE A 223 -6.06 8.87 4.20
C PHE A 223 -6.92 8.27 3.08
N GLY A 224 -6.35 8.14 1.88
CA GLY A 224 -7.03 7.53 0.73
C GLY A 224 -7.00 6.00 0.79
N GLN A 225 -8.09 5.33 0.38
CA GLN A 225 -8.19 3.86 0.41
C GLN A 225 -7.76 3.17 -0.91
N ILE A 226 -7.60 3.94 -1.99
CA ILE A 226 -7.18 3.45 -3.30
C ILE A 226 -6.01 4.29 -3.79
N HIS A 227 -4.83 3.69 -3.82
CA HIS A 227 -3.62 4.24 -4.43
C HIS A 227 -3.23 3.37 -5.63
N ASP A 228 -3.92 3.53 -6.77
CA ASP A 228 -3.70 2.68 -7.96
C ASP A 228 -3.51 3.54 -9.22
N TRP A 229 -2.99 2.96 -10.30
CA TRP A 229 -2.75 3.69 -11.54
C TRP A 229 -4.05 4.19 -12.17
N MET A 230 -4.14 5.52 -12.34
CA MET A 230 -5.33 6.23 -12.86
C MET A 230 -6.58 6.10 -11.98
N MET A 231 -6.44 5.64 -10.75
CA MET A 231 -7.55 5.42 -9.83
C MET A 231 -7.23 6.01 -8.45
N SER A 232 -8.27 6.51 -7.80
CA SER A 232 -8.27 6.91 -6.40
C SER A 232 -9.70 6.75 -5.87
N GLY A 233 -9.91 6.94 -4.57
CA GLY A 233 -11.22 6.75 -3.99
C GLY A 233 -11.33 7.22 -2.56
N VAL A 234 -12.33 6.69 -1.86
CA VAL A 234 -12.72 7.01 -0.47
C VAL A 234 -11.54 7.53 0.35
N GLU A 235 -11.68 8.73 0.88
CA GLU A 235 -10.71 9.33 1.78
C GLU A 235 -11.32 9.46 3.17
N ILE A 236 -10.56 9.07 4.18
CA ILE A 236 -10.95 9.14 5.59
C ILE A 236 -10.01 10.14 6.28
N MET A 237 -10.55 10.94 7.20
CA MET A 237 -9.76 11.79 8.08
C MET A 237 -10.37 11.82 9.48
N PRO A 238 -9.71 11.25 10.51
CA PRO A 238 -10.10 11.50 11.89
C PRO A 238 -9.70 12.93 12.28
N SER A 239 -10.63 13.67 12.88
CA SER A 239 -10.48 15.06 13.25
C SER A 239 -11.35 15.41 14.46
N THR A 240 -11.44 16.69 14.80
CA THR A 240 -12.36 17.19 15.83
C THR A 240 -13.50 18.02 15.21
N LYS A 241 -14.50 18.41 16.00
CA LYS A 241 -15.56 19.34 15.56
C LYS A 241 -15.04 20.74 15.23
N ALA A 242 -13.83 21.10 15.65
CA ALA A 242 -13.18 22.35 15.25
C ALA A 242 -12.84 22.38 13.75
N SER A 243 -12.69 21.21 13.12
CA SER A 243 -12.47 21.10 11.67
C SER A 243 -13.71 21.53 10.88
N GLN A 244 -13.48 22.10 9.69
CA GLN A 244 -14.51 22.60 8.79
C GLN A 244 -14.58 21.81 7.48
N PRO A 245 -15.40 20.75 7.38
CA PRO A 245 -15.45 19.92 6.17
C PRO A 245 -15.82 20.67 4.88
N SER A 246 -16.51 21.82 4.97
CA SER A 246 -16.81 22.67 3.82
C SER A 246 -15.56 23.24 3.13
N LEU A 247 -14.44 23.38 3.84
CA LEU A 247 -13.18 23.91 3.30
C LEU A 247 -12.29 22.84 2.65
N GLY A 248 -12.75 21.59 2.59
CA GLY A 248 -11.93 20.48 2.08
C GLY A 248 -10.69 20.25 2.95
N GLU A 249 -9.60 19.81 2.32
CA GLU A 249 -8.33 19.51 2.99
C GLU A 249 -7.84 20.66 3.88
N GLN A 250 -8.04 21.92 3.48
CA GLN A 250 -7.63 23.08 4.29
C GLN A 250 -8.42 23.22 5.61
N GLY A 251 -9.61 22.61 5.69
CA GLY A 251 -10.45 22.64 6.89
C GLY A 251 -10.16 21.55 7.91
N TRP A 252 -9.41 20.50 7.55
CA TRP A 252 -9.16 19.36 8.43
C TRP A 252 -7.72 18.84 8.44
N LYS A 253 -6.84 19.29 7.55
CA LYS A 253 -5.44 18.87 7.52
C LYS A 253 -4.79 18.99 8.90
N SER A 254 -3.79 18.17 9.15
CA SER A 254 -3.10 18.17 10.44
C SER A 254 -1.60 18.12 10.26
N LYS A 255 -0.89 18.89 11.08
CA LYS A 255 0.56 18.76 11.21
C LYS A 255 0.95 17.38 11.75
N PHE A 256 2.08 16.90 11.27
CA PHE A 256 2.75 15.71 11.79
C PHE A 256 4.27 15.91 11.70
N ASN A 257 5.03 14.97 12.26
CA ASN A 257 6.48 14.90 12.08
C ASN A 257 6.92 13.44 11.94
N HIS A 258 8.10 13.21 11.37
CA HIS A 258 8.64 11.87 11.15
C HIS A 258 9.24 11.22 12.41
N ASP A 259 9.51 11.99 13.46
CA ASP A 259 10.02 11.46 14.72
C ASP A 259 8.97 10.58 15.42
N ASP A 260 7.68 10.91 15.24
CA ASP A 260 6.51 10.18 15.74
C ASP A 260 5.71 9.49 14.61
N GLU A 261 6.40 9.10 13.54
CA GLU A 261 5.83 8.35 12.42
C GLU A 261 6.55 7.00 12.29
N ILE A 262 5.77 5.93 12.24
CA ILE A 262 6.26 4.56 12.06
C ILE A 262 5.66 3.99 10.80
N VAL A 263 6.51 3.64 9.84
CA VAL A 263 6.10 3.21 8.51
C VAL A 263 6.76 1.89 8.16
N GLN A 264 5.94 0.87 7.87
CA GLN A 264 6.38 -0.48 7.52
C GLN A 264 5.43 -1.06 6.46
N PRO A 265 5.88 -1.99 5.60
CA PRO A 265 4.95 -2.75 4.75
C PRO A 265 3.80 -3.38 5.57
N GLY A 266 2.57 -3.01 5.24
CA GLY A 266 1.36 -3.48 5.91
C GLY A 266 0.98 -2.72 7.19
N TYR A 267 1.73 -1.68 7.58
CA TYR A 267 1.43 -0.89 8.80
C TYR A 267 1.93 0.56 8.72
N HIS A 268 1.09 1.49 9.15
CA HIS A 268 1.47 2.88 9.34
C HIS A 268 0.87 3.43 10.63
N ARG A 269 1.68 4.10 11.45
CA ARG A 269 1.28 4.92 12.58
C ARG A 269 1.77 6.36 12.42
N VAL A 270 0.88 7.33 12.62
CA VAL A 270 1.20 8.77 12.59
C VAL A 270 0.40 9.52 13.65
N PHE A 271 1.00 10.55 14.25
CA PHE A 271 0.32 11.44 15.18
C PHE A 271 -0.14 12.73 14.49
N LEU A 272 -1.46 12.95 14.48
CA LEU A 272 -2.10 14.18 13.97
C LEU A 272 -2.05 15.25 15.07
N GLN A 273 -1.03 16.11 15.03
CA GLN A 273 -0.70 17.03 16.11
C GLN A 273 -1.78 18.07 16.39
N ASP A 274 -2.50 18.53 15.37
CA ASP A 274 -3.55 19.54 15.52
C ASP A 274 -4.84 18.94 16.11
N HIS A 275 -5.08 17.64 15.87
CA HIS A 275 -6.27 16.95 16.38
C HIS A 275 -6.03 16.18 17.67
N LYS A 276 -4.76 15.97 18.05
CA LYS A 276 -4.35 15.12 19.18
C LYS A 276 -4.87 13.69 19.05
N ILE A 277 -4.76 13.15 17.83
CA ILE A 277 -5.21 11.80 17.48
C ILE A 277 -4.02 11.00 16.94
N ARG A 278 -3.77 9.84 17.53
CA ARG A 278 -2.86 8.85 16.94
C ARG A 278 -3.65 7.97 15.99
N VAL A 279 -3.15 7.89 14.76
CA VAL A 279 -3.75 7.11 13.68
C VAL A 279 -2.87 5.92 13.40
N GLU A 280 -3.44 4.73 13.47
CA GLU A 280 -2.82 3.50 13.01
C GLU A 280 -3.65 2.88 11.89
N GLN A 281 -2.96 2.26 10.94
CA GLN A 281 -3.54 1.74 9.72
C GLN A 281 -2.89 0.43 9.28
N THR A 282 -3.72 -0.52 8.85
CA THR A 282 -3.33 -1.76 8.17
C THR A 282 -4.40 -2.14 7.13
N ALA A 283 -4.22 -3.25 6.40
CA ALA A 283 -5.17 -3.71 5.40
C ALA A 283 -5.12 -5.23 5.16
N THR A 284 -6.22 -5.77 4.67
CA THR A 284 -6.29 -7.05 3.95
C THR A 284 -6.24 -6.78 2.43
N ASP A 285 -6.55 -7.77 1.60
CA ASP A 285 -6.69 -7.57 0.16
C ASP A 285 -7.71 -6.48 -0.20
N ARG A 286 -8.89 -6.46 0.43
CA ARG A 286 -10.04 -5.62 0.04
C ARG A 286 -10.62 -4.77 1.16
N VAL A 287 -10.00 -4.80 2.34
CA VAL A 287 -10.44 -4.06 3.52
C VAL A 287 -9.30 -3.26 4.10
N SER A 288 -9.49 -1.94 4.27
CA SER A 288 -8.61 -1.14 5.14
C SER A 288 -9.11 -1.20 6.58
N PHE A 289 -8.19 -1.19 7.54
CA PHE A 289 -8.52 -1.19 8.97
C PHE A 289 -7.72 -0.11 9.69
N TYR A 290 -8.41 0.75 10.43
CA TYR A 290 -7.83 1.84 11.19
C TYR A 290 -8.14 1.72 12.67
N ARG A 291 -7.21 2.20 13.50
CA ARG A 291 -7.36 2.43 14.93
C ARG A 291 -7.02 3.90 15.22
N PHE A 292 -7.99 4.66 15.74
CA PHE A 292 -7.84 6.07 16.09
C PHE A 292 -7.87 6.21 17.62
N GLN A 293 -6.75 6.61 18.22
CA GLN A 293 -6.63 6.82 19.66
C GLN A 293 -6.62 8.31 19.97
N TYR A 294 -7.56 8.75 20.81
CA TYR A 294 -7.77 10.16 21.16
C TYR A 294 -7.01 10.47 22.45
N LEU A 295 -6.03 11.37 22.39
CA LEU A 295 -5.12 11.63 23.51
C LEU A 295 -5.66 12.67 24.51
N GLN A 296 -6.80 13.29 24.17
CA GLN A 296 -7.50 14.27 24.99
C GLN A 296 -9.01 14.02 24.88
N PRO A 297 -9.83 14.52 25.83
CA PRO A 297 -11.28 14.53 25.65
C PRO A 297 -11.63 15.26 24.36
N SER A 298 -12.50 14.68 23.54
CA SER A 298 -12.70 15.16 22.17
C SER A 298 -14.15 15.02 21.73
N ASP A 299 -14.70 16.14 21.24
CA ASP A 299 -15.82 16.09 20.30
C ASP A 299 -15.27 15.72 18.92
N ALA A 300 -15.15 14.42 18.69
CA ALA A 300 -14.48 13.86 17.55
C ALA A 300 -15.37 13.81 16.31
N ARG A 301 -14.72 13.86 15.15
CA ARG A 301 -15.29 13.59 13.82
C ARG A 301 -14.43 12.57 13.09
N ILE A 302 -15.07 11.64 12.41
CA ILE A 302 -14.40 10.83 11.38
C ILE A 302 -15.01 11.27 10.05
N ILE A 303 -14.27 12.08 9.32
CA ILE A 303 -14.67 12.63 8.02
C ILE A 303 -14.46 11.55 6.96
N ILE A 304 -15.45 11.38 6.08
CA ILE A 304 -15.35 10.58 4.86
C ILE A 304 -15.57 11.53 3.69
N ASN A 305 -14.51 11.78 2.93
CA ASN A 305 -14.54 12.60 1.73
C ASN A 305 -14.79 11.70 0.50
N LEU A 306 -15.87 11.99 -0.22
CA LEU A 306 -16.36 11.24 -1.38
C LEU A 306 -16.48 12.15 -2.60
N GLY A 307 -15.70 13.23 -2.63
CA GLY A 307 -15.85 14.27 -3.62
C GLY A 307 -14.55 15.00 -3.93
N GLY A 308 -14.53 15.64 -5.10
CA GLY A 308 -13.40 16.45 -5.53
C GLY A 308 -12.27 15.64 -6.17
N TYR A 309 -11.20 16.35 -6.53
CA TYR A 309 -10.01 15.76 -7.12
C TYR A 309 -9.14 15.10 -6.06
N LEU A 310 -8.68 13.89 -6.35
CA LEU A 310 -7.74 13.14 -5.52
C LEU A 310 -6.74 12.44 -6.42
N GLY A 311 -5.46 12.84 -6.36
CA GLY A 311 -4.32 12.12 -6.92
C GLY A 311 -4.33 11.86 -8.43
N ASN A 312 -5.24 11.01 -8.90
CA ASN A 312 -5.41 10.51 -10.27
C ASN A 312 -6.77 10.83 -10.91
N SER A 313 -7.80 11.14 -10.11
CA SER A 313 -9.19 11.19 -10.58
C SER A 313 -10.04 12.16 -9.78
N THR A 314 -11.27 12.36 -10.21
CA THR A 314 -12.29 13.11 -9.47
C THR A 314 -13.40 12.18 -9.02
N MET A 315 -13.86 12.33 -7.78
CA MET A 315 -15.05 11.64 -7.27
C MET A 315 -16.30 12.49 -7.51
N GLU A 316 -17.28 11.92 -8.22
CA GLU A 316 -18.57 12.53 -8.55
C GLU A 316 -19.72 11.55 -8.26
N ASN A 317 -20.97 12.04 -8.27
CA ASN A 317 -22.19 11.25 -8.10
C ASN A 317 -22.19 10.38 -6.83
N ALA A 318 -21.64 10.90 -5.74
CA ALA A 318 -21.56 10.16 -4.49
C ALA A 318 -22.94 9.99 -3.86
N VAL A 319 -23.18 8.83 -3.25
CA VAL A 319 -24.38 8.50 -2.48
C VAL A 319 -23.94 7.78 -1.22
N VAL A 320 -24.48 8.18 -0.08
CA VAL A 320 -24.29 7.50 1.21
C VAL A 320 -25.63 7.23 1.88
N THR A 321 -25.74 6.08 2.52
CA THR A 321 -26.84 5.70 3.39
C THR A 321 -26.30 5.24 4.74
N ARG A 322 -26.92 5.70 5.83
CA ARG A 322 -26.72 5.18 7.18
C ARG A 322 -27.54 3.91 7.33
N ILE A 323 -26.87 2.79 7.58
CA ILE A 323 -27.52 1.51 7.87
C ILE A 323 -27.78 1.37 9.36
N SER A 324 -26.81 1.79 10.17
CA SER A 324 -26.94 1.88 11.62
C SER A 324 -25.96 2.91 12.17
N ASP A 325 -25.92 3.07 13.48
CA ASP A 325 -25.00 3.97 14.17
C ASP A 325 -23.56 3.44 14.15
N THR A 326 -23.34 2.24 13.62
CA THR A 326 -22.03 1.61 13.46
C THR A 326 -21.71 1.30 12.00
N GLU A 327 -22.58 1.68 11.06
CA GLU A 327 -22.42 1.27 9.67
C GLU A 327 -23.02 2.25 8.67
N ILE A 328 -22.21 2.58 7.67
CA ILE A 328 -22.63 3.32 6.48
C ILE A 328 -22.24 2.55 5.21
N GLU A 329 -22.98 2.76 4.14
CA GLU A 329 -22.67 2.22 2.82
C GLU A 329 -22.89 3.27 1.74
N GLY A 330 -22.25 3.09 0.60
CA GLY A 330 -22.37 4.05 -0.47
C GLY A 330 -21.64 3.70 -1.74
N SER A 331 -21.67 4.65 -2.67
CA SER A 331 -20.96 4.56 -3.94
C SER A 331 -20.58 5.94 -4.45
N PHE A 332 -19.61 6.00 -5.35
CA PHE A 332 -19.27 7.19 -6.13
C PHE A 332 -18.73 6.77 -7.50
N SER A 333 -18.67 7.72 -8.42
CA SER A 333 -18.10 7.56 -9.75
C SER A 333 -16.72 8.21 -9.80
N SER A 334 -15.68 7.42 -10.08
CA SER A 334 -14.34 7.91 -10.40
C SER A 334 -14.30 8.33 -11.87
N VAL A 335 -14.13 9.62 -12.11
CA VAL A 335 -14.16 10.26 -13.44
C VAL A 335 -12.93 11.16 -13.63
N LYS A 336 -12.81 11.81 -14.80
CA LYS A 336 -11.71 12.75 -15.13
C LYS A 336 -10.32 12.14 -14.84
N ARG A 337 -10.21 10.83 -15.08
CA ARG A 337 -9.03 10.02 -14.74
C ARG A 337 -7.88 10.34 -15.68
N TYR A 338 -6.65 10.30 -15.16
CA TYR A 338 -5.47 10.58 -15.96
C TYR A 338 -5.22 9.54 -17.06
N TRP A 339 -4.75 10.06 -18.20
CA TRP A 339 -4.26 9.38 -19.40
C TRP A 339 -5.21 8.42 -20.16
N GLY A 340 -6.10 7.65 -19.52
CA GLY A 340 -7.00 6.75 -20.27
C GLY A 340 -7.88 5.79 -19.46
N GLY A 341 -8.51 4.86 -20.18
CA GLY A 341 -9.42 3.84 -19.64
C GLY A 341 -10.91 4.23 -19.73
N PRO A 342 -11.79 3.51 -19.02
CA PRO A 342 -13.20 3.90 -18.90
C PRO A 342 -13.37 5.36 -18.41
N LYS A 343 -14.23 6.14 -19.05
CA LYS A 343 -14.49 7.54 -18.64
C LYS A 343 -15.04 7.62 -17.21
N GLU A 344 -15.82 6.62 -16.83
CA GLU A 344 -16.43 6.48 -15.51
C GLU A 344 -16.15 5.07 -14.95
N VAL A 345 -15.69 5.02 -13.70
CA VAL A 345 -15.52 3.80 -12.91
C VAL A 345 -16.29 3.96 -11.60
N LYS A 346 -17.45 3.30 -11.51
CA LYS A 346 -18.24 3.29 -10.28
C LYS A 346 -17.62 2.36 -9.24
N LEU A 347 -17.52 2.86 -8.01
CA LEU A 347 -16.96 2.22 -6.83
C LEU A 347 -18.00 2.16 -5.73
N PHE A 348 -17.97 1.08 -4.96
CA PHE A 348 -18.89 0.81 -3.87
C PHE A 348 -18.10 0.57 -2.58
N PHE A 349 -18.64 1.01 -1.46
CA PHE A 349 -18.01 0.84 -0.16
C PHE A 349 -19.01 0.54 0.93
N VAL A 350 -18.50 -0.10 1.97
CA VAL A 350 -19.15 -0.26 3.27
C VAL A 350 -18.13 0.14 4.32
N ILE A 351 -18.52 0.97 5.29
CA ILE A 351 -17.68 1.40 6.40
C ILE A 351 -18.37 1.01 7.70
N ARG A 352 -17.64 0.27 8.56
CA ARG A 352 -18.08 -0.11 9.89
C ARG A 352 -17.22 0.55 10.95
N PHE A 353 -17.86 0.92 12.06
CA PHE A 353 -17.25 1.48 13.26
C PHE A 353 -17.44 0.49 14.41
N ASP A 354 -16.44 0.35 15.29
CA ASP A 354 -16.57 -0.51 16.47
C ASP A 354 -17.44 0.11 17.59
N LYS A 355 -17.61 1.43 17.56
CA LYS A 355 -18.45 2.21 18.47
C LYS A 355 -19.56 2.92 17.70
N PRO A 356 -20.77 3.07 18.29
CA PRO A 356 -21.84 3.82 17.66
C PRO A 356 -21.53 5.32 17.64
N PHE A 357 -21.67 5.98 16.49
CA PHE A 357 -21.60 7.43 16.39
C PHE A 357 -22.89 8.09 16.89
N LYS A 358 -22.78 9.30 17.45
CA LYS A 358 -23.93 10.08 17.94
C LYS A 358 -24.73 10.72 16.81
N ALA A 359 -24.07 11.11 15.73
CA ALA A 359 -24.68 11.74 14.57
C ALA A 359 -23.86 11.48 13.30
N LEU A 360 -24.53 11.49 12.15
CA LEU A 360 -23.90 11.49 10.84
C LEU A 360 -24.24 12.80 10.12
N ASN A 361 -23.28 13.69 9.91
CA ASN A 361 -23.51 14.99 9.29
C ASN A 361 -22.96 15.01 7.86
N GLY A 362 -23.54 15.83 6.98
CA GLY A 362 -23.19 15.91 5.57
C GLY A 362 -22.94 17.34 5.08
N TRP A 363 -22.01 17.49 4.13
CA TRP A 363 -21.66 18.73 3.45
C TRP A 363 -21.64 18.50 1.94
N LYS A 364 -22.28 19.41 1.19
CA LYS A 364 -22.29 19.43 -0.27
C LYS A 364 -22.21 20.88 -0.75
N GLY A 365 -21.05 21.28 -1.27
CA GLY A 365 -20.77 22.69 -1.54
C GLY A 365 -20.97 23.53 -0.28
N ASN A 366 -21.84 24.54 -0.35
CA ASN A 366 -22.18 25.41 0.79
C ASN A 366 -23.35 24.87 1.64
N SER A 367 -23.98 23.76 1.25
CA SER A 367 -25.09 23.18 1.98
C SER A 367 -24.59 22.19 3.03
N THR A 368 -25.21 22.24 4.22
CA THR A 368 -24.95 21.30 5.30
C THR A 368 -26.25 20.60 5.70
N ALA A 369 -26.15 19.34 6.12
CA ALA A 369 -27.26 18.54 6.59
C ALA A 369 -26.86 17.81 7.88
N GLN A 370 -27.74 17.82 8.87
CA GLN A 370 -27.48 17.23 10.18
C GLN A 370 -28.16 15.86 10.30
N ASN A 371 -27.49 14.92 10.95
CA ASN A 371 -27.99 13.58 11.28
C ASN A 371 -28.71 12.87 10.10
N ILE A 372 -28.04 12.84 8.95
CA ILE A 372 -28.59 12.32 7.69
C ILE A 372 -28.87 10.81 7.77
N ALA A 373 -29.99 10.39 7.17
CA ALA A 373 -30.26 8.99 6.86
C ALA A 373 -29.64 8.58 5.51
N SER A 374 -29.72 9.49 4.53
CA SER A 374 -29.05 9.35 3.24
C SER A 374 -28.69 10.72 2.68
N TYR A 375 -27.60 10.81 1.92
CA TYR A 375 -27.19 12.04 1.27
C TYR A 375 -26.44 11.76 -0.04
N ALA A 376 -26.63 12.62 -1.04
CA ALA A 376 -26.11 12.41 -2.38
C ALA A 376 -25.74 13.71 -3.10
N GLY A 377 -24.77 13.60 -4.01
CA GLY A 377 -24.34 14.63 -4.95
C GLY A 377 -22.83 14.71 -5.09
N ASP A 378 -22.38 15.70 -5.85
CA ASP A 378 -20.95 15.95 -6.07
C ASP A 378 -20.31 16.67 -4.90
N SER A 379 -18.99 16.55 -4.76
CA SER A 379 -18.23 17.18 -3.67
C SER A 379 -18.78 16.83 -2.28
N LEU A 380 -19.32 15.61 -2.14
CA LEU A 380 -19.96 15.13 -0.93
C LEU A 380 -18.92 14.76 0.13
N ARG A 381 -19.15 15.26 1.34
CA ARG A 381 -18.39 14.88 2.54
C ARG A 381 -19.38 14.56 3.64
N ILE A 382 -19.06 13.56 4.44
CA ILE A 382 -19.83 13.20 5.61
C ILE A 382 -18.92 13.08 6.82
N ALA A 383 -19.47 13.16 8.03
CA ALA A 383 -18.71 12.92 9.26
C ALA A 383 -19.55 12.18 10.29
N ALA A 384 -19.01 11.07 10.78
CA ALA A 384 -19.52 10.39 11.97
C ALA A 384 -19.00 11.13 13.21
N GLU A 385 -19.89 11.58 14.08
CA GLU A 385 -19.55 12.38 15.26
C GLU A 385 -19.59 11.57 16.55
N TYR A 386 -18.61 11.79 17.42
CA TYR A 386 -18.49 11.14 18.72
C TYR A 386 -18.23 12.19 19.80
N SER A 387 -18.38 11.75 21.04
CA SER A 387 -17.89 12.46 22.22
C SER A 387 -17.11 11.42 23.00
N LEU A 388 -15.81 11.63 23.12
CA LEU A 388 -14.84 10.63 23.55
C LEU A 388 -14.04 11.18 24.72
N ASP A 389 -13.72 10.29 25.65
CA ASP A 389 -12.83 10.59 26.76
C ASP A 389 -11.37 10.43 26.34
N LYS A 390 -10.45 10.99 27.14
CA LYS A 390 -9.01 10.79 26.95
C LYS A 390 -8.65 9.30 27.03
N GLY A 391 -7.96 8.82 25.99
CA GLY A 391 -7.53 7.45 25.81
C GLY A 391 -8.55 6.56 25.10
N ASP A 392 -9.73 7.09 24.74
CA ASP A 392 -10.67 6.34 23.94
C ASP A 392 -10.09 5.99 22.57
N VAL A 393 -10.46 4.80 22.10
CA VAL A 393 -10.14 4.30 20.78
C VAL A 393 -11.42 4.16 19.96
N VAL A 394 -11.40 4.57 18.69
CA VAL A 394 -12.42 4.23 17.69
C VAL A 394 -11.73 3.50 16.55
N GLN A 395 -12.27 2.35 16.15
CA GLN A 395 -11.73 1.57 15.05
C GLN A 395 -12.69 1.59 13.85
N VAL A 396 -12.12 1.59 12.65
CA VAL A 396 -12.87 1.74 11.39
C VAL A 396 -12.41 0.73 10.37
N LYS A 397 -13.34 -0.05 9.82
CA LYS A 397 -13.09 -0.95 8.70
C LYS A 397 -13.80 -0.44 7.45
N THR A 398 -13.11 -0.44 6.31
CA THR A 398 -13.71 -0.06 5.02
C THR A 398 -13.51 -1.16 4.00
N GLY A 399 -14.61 -1.79 3.59
CA GLY A 399 -14.62 -2.73 2.48
C GLY A 399 -14.92 -2.02 1.17
N LEU A 400 -14.16 -2.36 0.13
CA LEU A 400 -14.33 -1.80 -1.21
C LEU A 400 -14.80 -2.86 -2.20
N SER A 401 -15.50 -2.42 -3.24
CA SER A 401 -15.84 -3.24 -4.40
C SER A 401 -15.98 -2.39 -5.65
N TYR A 402 -15.58 -2.95 -6.80
CA TYR A 402 -15.85 -2.37 -8.12
C TYR A 402 -17.17 -2.85 -8.73
N THR A 403 -17.93 -3.71 -8.04
CA THR A 403 -19.11 -4.37 -8.61
C THR A 403 -20.41 -4.04 -7.89
N SER A 404 -20.46 -4.07 -6.55
CA SER A 404 -21.67 -3.76 -5.78
C SER A 404 -21.41 -3.50 -4.30
N ILE A 405 -22.39 -2.88 -3.62
CA ILE A 405 -22.41 -2.74 -2.16
C ILE A 405 -22.42 -4.11 -1.48
N THR A 406 -23.21 -5.06 -1.99
CA THR A 406 -23.29 -6.43 -1.45
C THR A 406 -21.92 -7.12 -1.47
N ASN A 407 -21.14 -6.94 -2.54
CA ASN A 407 -19.79 -7.48 -2.60
C ASN A 407 -18.82 -6.73 -1.67
N ALA A 408 -18.90 -5.40 -1.56
CA ALA A 408 -18.09 -4.64 -0.60
C ALA A 408 -18.31 -5.13 0.84
N ARG A 409 -19.57 -5.40 1.20
CA ARG A 409 -19.96 -6.02 2.48
C ARG A 409 -19.40 -7.43 2.64
N ASN A 410 -19.56 -8.27 1.63
CA ASN A 410 -19.05 -9.64 1.65
C ASN A 410 -17.51 -9.70 1.78
N ASN A 411 -16.80 -8.75 1.17
CA ASN A 411 -15.34 -8.61 1.33
C ASN A 411 -14.98 -8.35 2.80
N LEU A 412 -15.68 -7.43 3.49
CA LEU A 412 -15.53 -7.19 4.93
C LEU A 412 -15.80 -8.44 5.77
N ASP A 413 -16.95 -9.07 5.54
CA ASP A 413 -17.42 -10.22 6.32
C ASP A 413 -16.54 -11.45 6.14
N THR A 414 -15.80 -11.54 5.02
CA THR A 414 -14.90 -12.66 4.72
C THR A 414 -13.47 -12.41 5.19
N GLU A 415 -12.92 -11.22 4.92
CA GLU A 415 -11.48 -10.97 5.12
C GLU A 415 -11.13 -10.39 6.49
N CYS A 416 -12.03 -9.65 7.14
CA CYS A 416 -11.72 -8.88 8.35
C CYS A 416 -12.80 -9.03 9.44
N THR A 417 -12.95 -10.26 9.95
CA THR A 417 -13.98 -10.63 10.96
C THR A 417 -13.66 -10.16 12.38
N THR A 418 -12.39 -9.91 12.71
CA THR A 418 -11.94 -9.52 14.06
C THR A 418 -11.79 -8.01 14.21
N TRP A 419 -12.12 -7.46 15.38
CA TRP A 419 -11.79 -6.07 15.75
C TRP A 419 -10.44 -5.95 16.48
N ASN A 420 -9.65 -7.03 16.52
CA ASN A 420 -8.27 -6.96 16.97
C ASN A 420 -7.38 -6.43 15.83
N PHE A 421 -7.05 -5.14 15.89
CA PHE A 421 -6.18 -4.48 14.92
C PHE A 421 -4.83 -5.19 14.77
N ASP A 422 -4.21 -5.60 15.87
CA ASP A 422 -2.88 -6.19 15.86
C ASP A 422 -2.86 -7.56 15.18
N ASP A 423 -3.94 -8.34 15.25
CA ASP A 423 -4.06 -9.61 14.50
C ASP A 423 -4.00 -9.36 12.98
N VAL A 424 -4.71 -8.34 12.49
CA VAL A 424 -4.74 -7.99 11.06
C VAL A 424 -3.40 -7.42 10.61
N LYS A 425 -2.80 -6.54 11.41
CA LYS A 425 -1.45 -5.99 11.20
C LYS A 425 -0.41 -7.11 11.09
N ASN A 426 -0.40 -8.02 12.05
CA ASN A 426 0.54 -9.13 12.10
C ASN A 426 0.34 -10.09 10.92
N ALA A 427 -0.90 -10.33 10.49
CA ALA A 427 -1.20 -11.12 9.29
C ALA A 427 -0.63 -10.45 8.02
N ALA A 428 -0.84 -9.14 7.84
CA ALA A 428 -0.31 -8.39 6.71
C ALA A 428 1.24 -8.39 6.68
N GLN A 429 1.90 -8.16 7.81
CA GLN A 429 3.35 -8.19 7.91
C GLN A 429 3.93 -9.60 7.70
N LYS A 430 3.23 -10.63 8.18
CA LYS A 430 3.61 -12.03 7.90
C LYS A 430 3.52 -12.36 6.42
N GLU A 431 2.50 -11.85 5.73
CA GLU A 431 2.41 -11.98 4.28
C GLU A 431 3.60 -11.28 3.60
N TRP A 432 3.89 -10.02 3.93
CA TRP A 432 5.06 -9.32 3.39
C TRP A 432 6.37 -10.06 3.63
N ASN A 433 6.61 -10.56 4.83
CA ASN A 433 7.78 -11.37 5.14
C ASN A 433 7.84 -12.65 4.30
N THR A 434 6.70 -13.31 4.06
CA THR A 434 6.63 -14.50 3.19
C THR A 434 7.00 -14.16 1.75
N TRP A 435 6.50 -13.04 1.23
CA TRP A 435 6.75 -12.63 -0.15
C TRP A 435 8.17 -12.11 -0.38
N LEU A 436 8.67 -11.24 0.50
CA LEU A 436 10.04 -10.71 0.45
C LEU A 436 11.08 -11.80 0.72
N GLY A 437 10.77 -12.75 1.61
CA GLY A 437 11.64 -13.86 1.98
C GLY A 437 11.88 -14.89 0.89
N LYS A 438 11.19 -14.80 -0.26
CA LYS A 438 11.53 -15.60 -1.45
C LYS A 438 12.91 -15.24 -2.02
N MET A 439 13.47 -14.09 -1.64
CA MET A 439 14.84 -13.70 -1.93
C MET A 439 15.56 -13.31 -0.63
N GLU A 440 16.23 -14.29 -0.01
CA GLU A 440 17.12 -14.03 1.12
C GLU A 440 18.53 -13.68 0.61
N VAL A 441 19.00 -12.47 0.92
CA VAL A 441 20.36 -12.02 0.59
C VAL A 441 21.25 -11.98 1.84
N LYS A 442 22.53 -12.31 1.67
CA LYS A 442 23.58 -12.24 2.71
C LYS A 442 24.73 -11.36 2.23
N GLY A 443 25.41 -10.70 3.16
CA GLY A 443 26.45 -9.72 2.85
C GLY A 443 25.91 -8.37 2.36
N GLY A 444 26.82 -7.49 1.93
CA GLY A 444 26.51 -6.09 1.62
C GLY A 444 26.36 -5.21 2.87
N THR A 445 26.23 -3.90 2.68
CA THR A 445 25.95 -2.96 3.78
C THR A 445 24.46 -2.93 4.12
N ASP A 446 24.11 -2.49 5.33
CA ASP A 446 22.70 -2.30 5.74
C ASP A 446 21.93 -1.44 4.73
N ALA A 447 22.55 -0.38 4.20
CA ALA A 447 21.96 0.48 3.18
C ALA A 447 21.70 -0.25 1.84
N GLN A 448 22.58 -1.17 1.43
CA GLN A 448 22.37 -1.97 0.23
C GLN A 448 21.22 -2.96 0.40
N GLN A 449 21.11 -3.59 1.58
CA GLN A 449 19.98 -4.47 1.88
C GLN A 449 18.67 -3.69 1.96
N VAL A 450 18.66 -2.51 2.60
CA VAL A 450 17.48 -1.64 2.65
C VAL A 450 17.02 -1.29 1.24
N LYS A 451 17.94 -0.81 0.39
CA LYS A 451 17.63 -0.55 -1.02
C LYS A 451 17.04 -1.78 -1.72
N PHE A 452 17.66 -2.95 -1.55
CA PHE A 452 17.21 -4.18 -2.18
C PHE A 452 15.78 -4.56 -1.76
N TYR A 453 15.48 -4.60 -0.46
CA TYR A 453 14.14 -4.97 0.02
C TYR A 453 13.10 -3.90 -0.25
N THR A 454 13.45 -2.61 -0.24
CA THR A 454 12.56 -1.54 -0.71
C THR A 454 12.25 -1.68 -2.21
N ASP A 455 13.24 -2.02 -3.05
CA ASP A 455 12.98 -2.28 -4.47
C ASP A 455 12.04 -3.49 -4.64
N LEU A 456 12.24 -4.58 -3.86
CA LEU A 456 11.34 -5.75 -3.91
C LEU A 456 9.92 -5.41 -3.42
N TRP A 457 9.78 -4.57 -2.40
CA TRP A 457 8.48 -4.07 -1.95
C TRP A 457 7.75 -3.38 -3.12
N HIS A 458 8.40 -2.47 -3.85
CA HIS A 458 7.81 -1.81 -5.02
C HIS A 458 7.54 -2.74 -6.22
N VAL A 459 8.28 -3.84 -6.36
CA VAL A 459 8.02 -4.87 -7.39
C VAL A 459 6.70 -5.62 -7.12
N LEU A 460 6.35 -5.75 -5.84
CA LEU A 460 5.17 -6.48 -5.35
C LEU A 460 3.98 -5.57 -5.02
N LEU A 461 4.23 -4.27 -4.92
CA LEU A 461 3.23 -3.24 -4.68
C LEU A 461 2.57 -2.82 -6.01
N GLY A 462 1.34 -2.33 -5.92
CA GLY A 462 0.58 -1.91 -7.10
C GLY A 462 -0.11 -3.07 -7.81
N ARG A 463 -0.54 -2.82 -9.06
CA ARG A 463 -1.22 -3.81 -9.93
C ARG A 463 -2.34 -4.54 -9.18
N HIS A 464 -3.32 -3.74 -8.77
CA HIS A 464 -4.27 -4.07 -7.73
C HIS A 464 -5.31 -5.09 -8.22
N LYS A 465 -5.68 -6.04 -7.35
CA LYS A 465 -6.86 -6.88 -7.56
C LYS A 465 -8.10 -6.01 -7.80
N THR A 466 -9.00 -6.46 -8.66
CA THR A 466 -10.26 -5.77 -9.02
C THR A 466 -11.49 -6.64 -8.84
N ASN A 467 -11.32 -7.95 -8.63
CA ASN A 467 -12.41 -8.85 -8.29
C ASN A 467 -12.64 -8.90 -6.78
N ASP A 468 -13.88 -9.16 -6.38
CA ASP A 468 -14.32 -9.44 -5.02
C ASP A 468 -13.98 -10.88 -4.58
N VAL A 469 -14.15 -11.18 -3.29
CA VAL A 469 -13.97 -12.56 -2.76
C VAL A 469 -14.95 -13.57 -3.36
N SER A 470 -16.11 -13.09 -3.84
CA SER A 470 -17.10 -13.89 -4.56
C SER A 470 -16.59 -14.35 -5.95
N GLY A 471 -15.55 -13.71 -6.47
CA GLY A 471 -15.08 -13.83 -7.84
C GLY A 471 -15.72 -12.84 -8.80
N ASP A 472 -16.67 -12.02 -8.35
CA ASP A 472 -17.26 -10.96 -9.17
C ASP A 472 -16.22 -9.92 -9.53
N TYR A 473 -16.22 -9.44 -10.78
CA TYR A 473 -15.30 -8.41 -11.24
C TYR A 473 -15.98 -7.48 -12.25
N PRO A 474 -15.52 -6.22 -12.35
CA PRO A 474 -16.00 -5.27 -13.33
C PRO A 474 -15.46 -5.59 -14.73
N ASP A 475 -16.34 -5.73 -15.70
CA ASP A 475 -16.00 -5.73 -17.12
C ASP A 475 -16.46 -4.42 -17.76
N ARG A 476 -15.49 -3.63 -18.24
CA ARG A 476 -15.65 -2.37 -18.96
C ARG A 476 -14.85 -2.38 -20.27
N THR A 477 -14.70 -3.56 -20.88
CA THR A 477 -13.90 -3.75 -22.10
C THR A 477 -14.65 -3.45 -23.39
N THR A 478 -15.96 -3.20 -23.32
CA THR A 478 -16.82 -2.86 -24.47
C THR A 478 -17.38 -1.45 -24.33
N GLY A 479 -17.63 -0.77 -25.44
CA GLY A 479 -18.18 0.59 -25.45
C GLY A 479 -17.63 1.42 -26.61
N LYS A 480 -17.88 2.72 -26.59
CA LYS A 480 -17.39 3.65 -27.61
C LYS A 480 -16.00 4.17 -27.22
N ARG A 481 -14.96 3.78 -27.96
CA ARG A 481 -13.59 4.26 -27.77
C ARG A 481 -13.42 5.67 -28.35
N GLU A 482 -12.79 6.55 -27.60
CA GLU A 482 -12.37 7.89 -28.01
C GLU A 482 -10.92 8.12 -27.56
N GLY A 483 -9.97 7.93 -28.47
CA GLY A 483 -8.53 8.00 -28.16
C GLY A 483 -8.10 6.89 -27.19
N THR A 484 -7.58 7.29 -26.03
CA THR A 484 -7.21 6.40 -24.92
C THR A 484 -8.35 6.18 -23.92
N PHE A 485 -9.50 6.85 -24.11
CA PHE A 485 -10.67 6.71 -23.26
C PHE A 485 -11.76 5.85 -23.89
N THR A 486 -12.63 5.27 -23.06
CA THR A 486 -13.80 4.52 -23.52
C THR A 486 -15.03 4.94 -22.72
N ASP A 487 -16.10 5.31 -23.42
CA ASP A 487 -17.43 5.34 -22.83
C ASP A 487 -17.93 3.89 -22.72
N ALA A 488 -17.68 3.29 -21.57
CA ALA A 488 -17.70 1.84 -21.40
C ALA A 488 -19.06 1.34 -20.92
N VAL A 489 -19.51 0.23 -21.49
CA VAL A 489 -20.65 -0.53 -20.98
C VAL A 489 -20.20 -1.37 -19.79
N PHE A 490 -20.73 -1.06 -18.61
CA PHE A 490 -20.42 -1.81 -17.39
C PHE A 490 -21.20 -3.12 -17.32
N LYS A 491 -20.47 -4.22 -17.08
CA LYS A 491 -21.02 -5.54 -16.80
C LYS A 491 -20.32 -6.12 -15.56
N VAL A 492 -21.04 -6.89 -14.78
CA VAL A 492 -20.43 -7.74 -13.74
C VAL A 492 -20.27 -9.15 -14.32
N LYS A 493 -19.05 -9.67 -14.26
CA LYS A 493 -18.73 -11.05 -14.60
C LYS A 493 -18.14 -11.74 -13.38
N ARG A 494 -18.00 -13.07 -13.44
CA ARG A 494 -17.50 -13.87 -12.31
C ARG A 494 -16.42 -14.83 -12.75
N ILE A 495 -15.30 -14.83 -12.04
CA ILE A 495 -14.25 -15.83 -12.22
C ILE A 495 -14.74 -17.17 -11.64
N PRO A 496 -14.64 -18.28 -12.41
CA PRO A 496 -15.02 -19.58 -11.89
C PRO A 496 -14.09 -20.03 -10.75
N LYS A 497 -14.68 -20.78 -9.81
CA LYS A 497 -13.93 -21.50 -8.77
C LYS A 497 -13.41 -22.84 -9.31
N ASP A 498 -12.31 -23.33 -8.75
CA ASP A 498 -11.82 -24.68 -8.95
C ASP A 498 -12.55 -25.69 -8.05
N ALA A 499 -12.16 -26.97 -8.14
CA ALA A 499 -12.77 -28.05 -7.37
C ALA A 499 -12.57 -27.90 -5.84
N THR A 500 -11.63 -27.07 -5.40
CA THR A 500 -11.37 -26.77 -3.98
C THR A 500 -12.19 -25.57 -3.48
N GLY A 501 -12.95 -24.91 -4.36
CA GLY A 501 -13.72 -23.72 -4.04
C GLY A 501 -12.91 -22.42 -4.08
N LYS A 502 -11.64 -22.46 -4.50
CA LYS A 502 -10.80 -21.27 -4.70
C LYS A 502 -11.02 -20.67 -6.07
N LEU A 503 -10.90 -19.35 -6.21
CA LEU A 503 -10.90 -18.71 -7.53
C LEU A 503 -9.73 -19.24 -8.35
N LYS A 504 -9.97 -19.54 -9.64
CA LYS A 504 -8.88 -20.02 -10.52
C LYS A 504 -7.74 -19.01 -10.66
N PHE A 505 -8.09 -17.72 -10.65
CA PHE A 505 -7.19 -16.57 -10.68
C PHE A 505 -7.96 -15.32 -10.22
N ASN A 506 -7.26 -14.20 -10.07
CA ASN A 506 -7.82 -12.88 -9.78
C ASN A 506 -7.74 -11.97 -11.01
N MET A 507 -8.62 -10.96 -11.07
CA MET A 507 -8.57 -9.91 -12.07
C MET A 507 -7.78 -8.72 -11.54
N TYR A 508 -7.01 -8.06 -12.39
CA TYR A 508 -6.08 -7.01 -11.97
C TYR A 508 -6.21 -5.74 -12.80
N ASN A 509 -6.19 -4.59 -12.12
CA ASN A 509 -5.66 -3.37 -12.72
C ASN A 509 -4.14 -3.49 -12.79
N SER A 510 -3.52 -2.83 -13.75
CA SER A 510 -2.07 -2.73 -13.80
C SER A 510 -1.68 -1.44 -14.50
N ASP A 511 -0.57 -0.86 -14.03
CA ASP A 511 0.19 0.06 -14.87
C ASP A 511 0.57 -0.61 -16.20
N ALA A 512 0.95 0.20 -17.19
CA ALA A 512 1.29 -0.34 -18.51
C ALA A 512 2.41 -1.39 -18.40
N PHE A 513 2.14 -2.64 -18.84
CA PHE A 513 3.11 -3.74 -18.94
C PHE A 513 4.28 -3.42 -19.89
N TRP A 514 4.24 -2.26 -20.54
CA TRP A 514 5.29 -1.74 -21.39
C TRP A 514 6.66 -1.72 -20.71
N LEU A 515 6.73 -1.35 -19.41
CA LEU A 515 7.98 -1.39 -18.65
C LEU A 515 8.34 -2.80 -18.17
N SER A 516 7.35 -3.56 -17.70
CA SER A 516 7.58 -4.87 -17.07
C SER A 516 8.15 -5.92 -18.03
N GLN A 517 7.87 -5.80 -19.34
CA GLN A 517 8.41 -6.73 -20.34
C GLN A 517 9.95 -6.74 -20.41
N TRP A 518 10.61 -5.68 -19.93
CA TRP A 518 12.07 -5.53 -19.97
C TRP A 518 12.77 -6.09 -18.73
N ASN A 519 12.09 -6.14 -17.59
CA ASN A 519 12.70 -6.47 -16.29
C ASN A 519 11.81 -7.35 -15.41
N LEU A 520 10.60 -6.91 -15.05
CA LEU A 520 9.76 -7.58 -14.05
C LEU A 520 9.30 -8.97 -14.52
N ASN A 521 9.07 -9.18 -15.81
CA ASN A 521 8.76 -10.52 -16.33
C ASN A 521 9.88 -11.54 -16.07
N ILE A 522 11.13 -11.09 -15.95
CA ILE A 522 12.27 -11.93 -15.58
C ILE A 522 12.20 -12.19 -14.08
N LEU A 523 12.17 -11.13 -13.28
CA LEU A 523 12.22 -11.20 -11.81
C LEU A 523 11.03 -11.97 -11.22
N TRP A 524 9.79 -11.68 -11.65
CA TRP A 524 8.61 -12.44 -11.23
C TRP A 524 8.74 -13.91 -11.58
N GLY A 525 9.26 -14.26 -12.76
CA GLY A 525 9.45 -15.67 -13.11
C GLY A 525 10.53 -16.40 -12.30
N LEU A 526 11.43 -15.67 -11.63
CA LEU A 526 12.46 -16.24 -10.77
C LEU A 526 11.97 -16.37 -9.32
N ALA A 527 11.41 -15.31 -8.75
CA ALA A 527 11.06 -15.25 -7.34
C ALA A 527 9.58 -15.55 -7.07
N TRP A 528 8.66 -15.18 -7.97
CA TRP A 528 7.20 -15.30 -7.78
C TRP A 528 6.51 -15.86 -9.04
N PRO A 529 6.87 -17.08 -9.48
CA PRO A 529 6.37 -17.64 -10.74
C PRO A 529 4.84 -17.69 -10.83
N GLU A 530 4.14 -17.77 -9.71
CA GLU A 530 2.69 -17.69 -9.62
C GLU A 530 2.11 -16.36 -10.14
N VAL A 531 2.83 -15.25 -9.96
CA VAL A 531 2.40 -13.92 -10.43
C VAL A 531 2.34 -13.87 -11.95
N MET A 532 3.28 -14.53 -12.63
CA MET A 532 3.27 -14.59 -14.09
C MET A 532 2.05 -15.35 -14.63
N ASP A 533 1.71 -16.50 -14.03
CA ASP A 533 0.54 -17.28 -14.42
C ASP A 533 -0.77 -16.53 -14.10
N GLU A 534 -0.84 -15.90 -12.92
CA GLU A 534 -1.98 -15.12 -12.46
C GLU A 534 -2.28 -13.92 -13.39
N PHE A 535 -1.28 -13.08 -13.66
CA PHE A 535 -1.44 -11.94 -14.57
C PHE A 535 -1.73 -12.39 -16.00
N SER A 536 -1.10 -13.47 -16.48
CA SER A 536 -1.41 -14.03 -17.81
C SER A 536 -2.87 -14.42 -17.92
N ALA A 537 -3.42 -15.09 -16.91
CA ALA A 537 -4.83 -15.45 -16.87
C ALA A 537 -5.75 -14.22 -16.85
N SER A 538 -5.44 -13.22 -16.04
CA SER A 538 -6.21 -11.97 -15.98
C SER A 538 -6.21 -11.21 -17.32
N MET A 539 -5.05 -11.08 -17.97
CA MET A 539 -4.96 -10.36 -19.26
C MET A 539 -5.71 -11.12 -20.37
N ILE A 540 -5.62 -12.45 -20.39
CA ILE A 540 -6.38 -13.28 -21.33
C ILE A 540 -7.88 -13.12 -21.07
N GLU A 541 -8.31 -13.02 -19.81
CA GLU A 541 -9.73 -12.82 -19.48
C GLU A 541 -10.26 -11.46 -19.94
N TYR A 542 -9.48 -10.38 -19.83
CA TYR A 542 -9.81 -9.11 -20.48
C TYR A 542 -10.00 -9.30 -22.00
N ALA A 543 -9.12 -10.07 -22.63
CA ALA A 543 -9.18 -10.34 -24.06
C ALA A 543 -10.34 -11.28 -24.47
N ASN A 544 -10.82 -12.13 -23.56
CA ASN A 544 -12.03 -12.92 -23.74
C ASN A 544 -13.27 -12.01 -23.70
N ASN A 545 -13.23 -10.97 -22.88
CA ASN A 545 -14.34 -10.05 -22.70
C ASN A 545 -14.51 -9.06 -23.86
N GLY A 546 -13.44 -8.36 -24.23
CA GLY A 546 -13.50 -7.28 -25.21
C GLY A 546 -12.53 -7.44 -26.36
N TYR A 547 -12.09 -8.66 -26.66
CA TYR A 547 -11.32 -9.04 -27.84
C TYR A 547 -9.87 -8.50 -27.94
N LEU A 548 -9.44 -7.64 -27.01
CA LEU A 548 -8.09 -7.05 -27.01
C LEU A 548 -7.29 -7.50 -25.79
N LEU A 549 -6.01 -7.80 -26.00
CA LEU A 549 -5.10 -8.00 -24.88
C LEU A 549 -4.62 -6.61 -24.38
N PRO A 550 -4.89 -6.23 -23.12
CA PRO A 550 -4.62 -4.89 -22.63
C PRO A 550 -3.11 -4.58 -22.58
N ARG A 551 -2.74 -3.32 -22.84
CA ARG A 551 -1.39 -2.79 -22.57
C ARG A 551 -1.17 -2.55 -21.07
N GLY A 552 -2.21 -2.09 -20.39
CA GLY A 552 -2.34 -1.92 -18.94
C GLY A 552 -3.82 -1.65 -18.63
N PRO A 553 -4.56 -2.60 -18.03
CA PRO A 553 -5.97 -2.39 -17.72
C PRO A 553 -6.13 -1.46 -16.52
N SER A 554 -7.19 -0.65 -16.53
CA SER A 554 -7.56 0.22 -15.41
C SER A 554 -9.08 0.31 -15.31
N GLY A 555 -9.62 0.20 -14.09
CA GLY A 555 -11.06 0.27 -13.82
C GLY A 555 -11.90 -0.84 -14.45
N GLY A 556 -11.28 -1.97 -14.82
CA GLY A 556 -11.93 -3.06 -15.56
C GLY A 556 -12.00 -2.85 -17.08
N GLY A 557 -11.29 -1.86 -17.64
CA GLY A 557 -11.27 -1.60 -19.09
C GLY A 557 -9.86 -1.33 -19.63
N TYR A 558 -9.78 -0.99 -20.92
CA TYR A 558 -8.53 -0.76 -21.63
C TYR A 558 -8.06 0.70 -21.54
N SER A 559 -6.82 0.94 -21.09
CA SER A 559 -6.20 2.29 -21.15
C SER A 559 -5.61 2.64 -22.53
N TYR A 560 -5.30 1.62 -23.34
CA TYR A 560 -4.55 1.74 -24.60
C TYR A 560 -3.14 2.34 -24.46
N ILE A 561 -2.60 2.38 -23.23
CA ILE A 561 -1.30 2.98 -22.89
C ILE A 561 -0.33 1.88 -22.44
N MET A 562 0.94 1.84 -22.85
CA MET A 562 1.66 2.75 -23.77
C MET A 562 1.49 2.30 -25.23
N THR A 563 2.55 1.89 -25.93
CA THR A 563 2.56 1.43 -27.33
C THR A 563 2.54 -0.10 -27.45
N SER A 564 2.33 -0.59 -28.68
CA SER A 564 2.50 -2.00 -29.06
C SER A 564 1.63 -2.99 -28.25
N SER A 565 2.11 -4.20 -27.96
CA SER A 565 1.36 -5.23 -27.24
C SER A 565 2.22 -5.94 -26.18
N PRO A 566 2.59 -5.24 -25.08
CA PRO A 566 3.56 -5.77 -24.11
C PRO A 566 3.08 -6.98 -23.30
N ALA A 567 1.77 -7.10 -23.06
CA ALA A 567 1.19 -8.27 -22.38
C ALA A 567 1.41 -9.58 -23.17
N SER A 568 1.65 -9.51 -24.49
CA SER A 568 2.02 -10.68 -25.30
C SER A 568 3.31 -11.31 -24.78
N ASN A 569 4.32 -10.50 -24.44
CA ASN A 569 5.60 -10.98 -23.93
C ASN A 569 5.51 -11.57 -22.53
N LEU A 570 4.60 -11.06 -21.69
CA LEU A 570 4.28 -11.70 -20.42
C LEU A 570 3.77 -13.13 -20.66
N ILE A 571 2.71 -13.29 -21.45
CA ILE A 571 2.07 -14.60 -21.72
C ILE A 571 3.04 -15.57 -22.38
N VAL A 572 3.78 -15.11 -23.40
CA VAL A 572 4.81 -15.92 -24.07
C VAL A 572 5.85 -16.37 -23.06
N SER A 573 6.39 -15.48 -22.23
CA SER A 573 7.41 -15.82 -21.24
C SER A 573 6.90 -16.82 -20.21
N THR A 574 5.67 -16.61 -19.70
CA THR A 574 4.98 -17.55 -18.80
C THR A 574 4.88 -18.95 -19.41
N TYR A 575 4.48 -19.05 -20.69
CA TYR A 575 4.39 -20.32 -21.39
C TYR A 575 5.76 -20.96 -21.67
N MET A 576 6.75 -20.16 -22.11
CA MET A 576 8.07 -20.65 -22.45
C MET A 576 8.79 -21.24 -21.23
N LYS A 577 8.60 -20.64 -20.04
CA LYS A 577 9.06 -21.14 -18.74
C LYS A 577 8.25 -22.32 -18.19
N GLY A 578 7.17 -22.73 -18.87
CA GLY A 578 6.31 -23.82 -18.43
C GLY A 578 5.41 -23.45 -17.23
N LEU A 579 5.24 -22.15 -16.96
CA LEU A 579 4.48 -21.63 -15.83
C LEU A 579 2.99 -21.41 -16.15
N LEU A 580 2.60 -21.38 -17.43
CA LEU A 580 1.20 -21.13 -17.81
C LEU A 580 0.34 -22.37 -17.49
N LYS A 581 -0.42 -22.32 -16.39
CA LYS A 581 -1.26 -23.42 -15.89
C LYS A 581 -2.72 -23.05 -15.78
N LYS A 582 -3.05 -21.78 -15.57
CA LYS A 582 -4.43 -21.30 -15.35
C LYS A 582 -5.26 -21.21 -16.63
N VAL A 583 -4.61 -21.18 -17.79
CA VAL A 583 -5.26 -21.07 -19.11
C VAL A 583 -4.67 -22.09 -20.08
N ASP A 584 -5.52 -22.64 -20.97
CA ASP A 584 -5.06 -23.51 -22.05
C ASP A 584 -4.05 -22.78 -22.96
N ALA A 585 -2.94 -23.44 -23.25
CA ALA A 585 -1.84 -22.85 -23.99
C ALA A 585 -2.20 -22.52 -25.45
N LYS A 586 -3.10 -23.29 -26.09
CA LYS A 586 -3.53 -23.00 -27.46
C LYS A 586 -4.46 -21.77 -27.46
N HIS A 587 -5.38 -21.68 -26.50
CA HIS A 587 -6.22 -20.50 -26.32
C HIS A 587 -5.39 -19.24 -26.05
N ALA A 588 -4.43 -19.32 -25.13
CA ALA A 588 -3.52 -18.22 -24.83
C ALA A 588 -2.76 -17.75 -26.08
N TYR A 589 -2.27 -18.70 -26.89
CA TYR A 589 -1.61 -18.39 -28.16
C TYR A 589 -2.54 -17.68 -29.15
N GLU A 590 -3.77 -18.16 -29.33
CA GLU A 590 -4.71 -17.51 -30.26
C GLU A 590 -5.04 -16.07 -29.83
N VAL A 591 -5.16 -15.83 -28.52
CA VAL A 591 -5.36 -14.46 -27.98
C VAL A 591 -4.16 -13.57 -28.30
N VAL A 592 -2.94 -14.04 -28.02
CA VAL A 592 -1.70 -13.30 -28.32
C VAL A 592 -1.57 -13.04 -29.82
N ARG A 593 -1.74 -14.08 -30.65
CA ARG A 593 -1.67 -14.01 -32.11
C ARG A 593 -2.66 -12.99 -32.65
N ARG A 594 -3.93 -13.09 -32.26
CA ARG A 594 -4.99 -12.16 -32.67
C ARG A 594 -4.63 -10.71 -32.37
N ASN A 595 -4.02 -10.45 -31.22
CA ASN A 595 -3.68 -9.10 -30.79
C ASN A 595 -2.60 -8.44 -31.66
N HIS A 596 -1.85 -9.23 -32.44
CA HIS A 596 -0.81 -8.80 -33.39
C HIS A 596 -1.26 -8.78 -34.86
N LEU A 597 -2.54 -9.10 -35.13
CA LEU A 597 -3.17 -9.10 -36.44
C LEU A 597 -4.05 -7.85 -36.63
N PRO A 598 -4.50 -7.53 -37.87
CA PRO A 598 -5.38 -6.41 -38.14
C PRO A 598 -6.55 -6.28 -37.16
N GLY A 599 -6.66 -5.12 -36.49
CA GLY A 599 -7.73 -4.83 -35.53
C GLY A 599 -7.44 -5.28 -34.09
N GLY A 600 -6.26 -5.87 -33.83
CA GLY A 600 -5.76 -6.12 -32.48
C GLY A 600 -5.18 -4.87 -31.81
N MET A 601 -4.70 -5.00 -30.57
CA MET A 601 -4.11 -3.88 -29.83
C MET A 601 -2.80 -3.36 -30.45
N LEU A 602 -2.10 -4.17 -31.26
CA LEU A 602 -0.90 -3.73 -31.95
C LEU A 602 -1.18 -2.59 -32.94
N GLY A 603 -2.31 -2.63 -33.66
CA GLY A 603 -2.65 -1.62 -34.65
C GLY A 603 -3.92 -1.90 -35.45
N SER A 604 -4.38 -0.87 -36.17
CA SER A 604 -5.45 -0.96 -37.15
C SER A 604 -5.08 -1.90 -38.30
N LYS A 605 -6.04 -2.19 -39.18
CA LYS A 605 -5.78 -3.01 -40.36
C LYS A 605 -4.70 -2.38 -41.25
N GLU A 606 -4.80 -1.09 -41.51
CA GLU A 606 -3.91 -0.34 -42.39
C GLU A 606 -2.49 -0.31 -41.81
N GLU A 607 -2.36 -0.07 -40.51
CA GLU A 607 -1.08 -0.05 -39.80
C GLU A 607 -0.39 -1.43 -39.84
N ILE A 608 -1.13 -2.50 -39.55
CA ILE A 608 -0.59 -3.86 -39.55
C ILE A 608 -0.26 -4.35 -40.96
N ASP A 609 -1.07 -4.01 -41.96
CA ASP A 609 -0.80 -4.35 -43.36
C ASP A 609 0.47 -3.64 -43.85
N PHE A 610 0.66 -2.35 -43.52
CA PHE A 610 1.88 -1.62 -43.82
C PHE A 610 3.10 -2.25 -43.11
N TYR A 611 3.01 -2.44 -41.80
CA TYR A 611 4.10 -3.01 -41.00
C TYR A 611 4.50 -4.41 -41.50
N THR A 612 3.53 -5.26 -41.82
CA THR A 612 3.77 -6.62 -42.33
C THR A 612 4.44 -6.60 -43.71
N LYS A 613 4.10 -5.62 -44.56
CA LYS A 613 4.67 -5.47 -45.90
C LYS A 613 6.08 -4.87 -45.89
N HIS A 614 6.29 -3.83 -45.07
CA HIS A 614 7.48 -2.99 -45.11
C HIS A 614 8.50 -3.31 -44.01
N GLY A 615 8.09 -4.01 -42.95
CA GLY A 615 8.97 -4.43 -41.85
C GLY A 615 9.21 -3.34 -40.81
N TYR A 616 8.54 -2.19 -40.87
CA TYR A 616 8.66 -1.12 -39.89
C TYR A 616 7.38 -0.30 -39.77
N TRP A 617 7.26 0.44 -38.68
CA TRP A 617 6.20 1.44 -38.44
C TRP A 617 6.65 2.81 -38.94
N PRO A 618 5.87 3.49 -39.81
CA PRO A 618 6.30 4.74 -40.41
C PRO A 618 6.48 5.82 -39.33
N ASN A 619 7.54 6.61 -39.48
CA ASN A 619 7.96 7.72 -38.62
C ASN A 619 8.25 7.34 -37.16
N ASN A 620 8.23 6.05 -36.80
CA ASN A 620 8.44 5.62 -35.41
C ASN A 620 9.27 4.33 -35.33
N ALA A 621 10.58 4.50 -35.15
CA ALA A 621 11.49 3.38 -34.98
C ALA A 621 11.24 2.61 -33.66
N GLY A 622 10.77 3.30 -32.61
CA GLY A 622 10.50 2.69 -31.30
C GLY A 622 9.42 1.62 -31.35
N ILE A 623 8.25 1.96 -31.94
CA ILE A 623 7.15 0.99 -32.13
C ILE A 623 7.61 -0.20 -32.97
N SER A 624 8.45 0.05 -33.98
CA SER A 624 9.00 -1.02 -34.83
C SER A 624 9.77 -2.04 -34.00
N ILE A 625 10.74 -1.58 -33.20
CA ILE A 625 11.60 -2.45 -32.39
C ILE A 625 10.79 -3.22 -31.35
N GLU A 626 9.82 -2.57 -30.70
CA GLU A 626 8.91 -3.22 -29.77
C GLU A 626 8.09 -4.34 -30.44
N ALA A 627 7.49 -4.04 -31.59
CA ALA A 627 6.70 -5.00 -32.35
C ALA A 627 7.56 -6.16 -32.85
N HIS A 628 8.79 -5.91 -33.31
CA HIS A 628 9.74 -6.94 -33.72
C HIS A 628 10.08 -7.90 -32.58
N PHE A 629 10.36 -7.36 -31.39
CA PHE A 629 10.66 -8.16 -30.20
C PHE A 629 9.47 -9.02 -29.77
N GLN A 630 8.26 -8.44 -29.78
CA GLN A 630 7.05 -9.17 -29.44
C GLN A 630 6.73 -10.26 -30.48
N ASP A 631 6.86 -9.96 -31.77
CA ASP A 631 6.67 -10.94 -32.85
C ASP A 631 7.68 -12.09 -32.75
N TRP A 632 8.94 -11.82 -32.35
CA TRP A 632 9.92 -12.87 -32.07
C TRP A 632 9.42 -13.81 -30.96
N GLY A 633 8.91 -13.26 -29.86
CA GLY A 633 8.34 -14.04 -28.76
C GLY A 633 7.18 -14.93 -29.22
N ILE A 634 6.28 -14.38 -30.04
CA ILE A 634 5.16 -15.13 -30.62
C ILE A 634 5.66 -16.27 -31.51
N ALA A 635 6.69 -16.03 -32.33
CA ALA A 635 7.31 -17.06 -33.14
C ALA A 635 7.89 -18.21 -32.29
N GLN A 636 8.49 -17.92 -31.13
CA GLN A 636 8.99 -18.95 -30.22
C GLN A 636 7.85 -19.79 -29.62
N MET A 637 6.77 -19.14 -29.18
CA MET A 637 5.58 -19.84 -28.67
C MET A 637 4.93 -20.70 -29.77
N ALA A 638 4.80 -20.15 -30.98
CA ALA A 638 4.28 -20.85 -32.15
C ALA A 638 5.10 -22.11 -32.47
N ALA A 639 6.44 -22.02 -32.39
CA ALA A 639 7.34 -23.14 -32.65
C ALA A 639 7.10 -24.29 -31.66
N LYS A 640 7.03 -23.98 -30.36
CA LYS A 640 6.77 -24.98 -29.30
C LYS A 640 5.36 -25.59 -29.40
N LEU A 641 4.40 -24.87 -30.00
CA LEU A 641 3.05 -25.35 -30.31
C LEU A 641 2.91 -26.01 -31.70
N ASN A 642 4.02 -26.22 -32.42
CA ASN A 642 4.07 -26.80 -33.77
C ASN A 642 3.23 -26.04 -34.82
N ARG A 643 3.13 -24.71 -34.72
CA ARG A 643 2.39 -23.81 -35.64
C ARG A 643 3.26 -23.29 -36.78
N LYS A 644 3.69 -24.18 -37.69
CA LYS A 644 4.70 -23.87 -38.73
C LYS A 644 4.43 -22.60 -39.57
N LYS A 645 3.18 -22.35 -39.97
CA LYS A 645 2.80 -21.15 -40.76
C LYS A 645 3.02 -19.86 -39.97
N ASP A 646 2.62 -19.85 -38.71
CA ASP A 646 2.77 -18.67 -37.86
C ASP A 646 4.23 -18.44 -37.48
N VAL A 647 5.02 -19.51 -37.27
CA VAL A 647 6.47 -19.39 -37.07
C VAL A 647 7.10 -18.61 -38.22
N GLN A 648 6.80 -18.99 -39.46
CA GLN A 648 7.32 -18.31 -40.65
C GLN A 648 6.85 -16.85 -40.72
N PHE A 649 5.56 -16.61 -40.47
CA PHE A 649 4.96 -15.27 -40.51
C PHE A 649 5.59 -14.31 -39.49
N PHE A 650 5.62 -14.70 -38.21
CA PHE A 650 6.14 -13.85 -37.14
C PHE A 650 7.65 -13.74 -37.14
N THR A 651 8.39 -14.79 -37.56
CA THR A 651 9.85 -14.70 -37.75
C THR A 651 10.21 -13.70 -38.85
N LYS A 652 9.44 -13.65 -39.95
CA LYS A 652 9.66 -12.65 -41.01
C LYS A 652 9.46 -11.23 -40.47
N ARG A 653 8.38 -10.99 -39.73
CA ARG A 653 8.10 -9.68 -39.11
C ARG A 653 9.19 -9.29 -38.10
N ALA A 654 9.58 -10.21 -37.21
CA ALA A 654 10.64 -10.00 -36.22
C ALA A 654 11.99 -9.57 -36.84
N ASN A 655 12.30 -10.06 -38.04
CA ASN A 655 13.51 -9.70 -38.78
C ASN A 655 13.37 -8.41 -39.63
N GLY A 656 12.34 -7.59 -39.39
CA GLY A 656 12.11 -6.33 -40.10
C GLY A 656 13.02 -5.17 -39.66
N TRP A 657 13.59 -5.22 -38.46
CA TRP A 657 14.41 -4.14 -37.89
C TRP A 657 15.59 -3.65 -38.76
N PRO A 658 16.28 -4.48 -39.58
CA PRO A 658 17.40 -4.00 -40.40
C PRO A 658 16.98 -2.94 -41.43
N THR A 659 15.68 -2.87 -41.76
CA THR A 659 15.14 -1.83 -42.66
C THR A 659 15.32 -0.42 -42.10
N LEU A 660 15.45 -0.26 -40.79
CA LEU A 660 15.65 1.03 -40.10
C LEU A 660 17.12 1.33 -39.80
N PHE A 661 18.04 0.42 -40.14
CA PHE A 661 19.46 0.62 -39.84
C PHE A 661 20.06 1.70 -40.75
N HIS A 662 20.48 2.81 -40.15
CA HIS A 662 21.12 3.90 -40.85
C HIS A 662 22.60 3.58 -41.11
N PRO A 663 23.05 3.44 -42.37
CA PRO A 663 24.36 2.86 -42.68
C PRO A 663 25.54 3.73 -42.22
N GLN A 664 25.37 5.06 -42.19
CA GLN A 664 26.41 5.99 -41.72
C GLN A 664 26.51 6.02 -40.18
N HIS A 665 25.40 6.29 -39.49
CA HIS A 665 25.37 6.42 -38.03
C HIS A 665 25.43 5.09 -37.27
N LYS A 666 25.16 3.95 -37.93
CA LYS A 666 25.10 2.62 -37.29
C LYS A 666 24.07 2.52 -36.16
N LEU A 667 22.99 3.29 -36.27
CA LEU A 667 21.85 3.30 -35.33
C LEU A 667 20.54 3.09 -36.11
N LEU A 668 19.45 2.83 -35.39
CA LEU A 668 18.12 2.71 -35.98
C LEU A 668 17.47 4.09 -36.09
N PHE A 669 17.03 4.45 -37.28
CA PHE A 669 16.38 5.74 -37.56
C PHE A 669 14.98 5.53 -38.13
N PRO A 670 14.01 6.40 -37.80
CA PRO A 670 12.66 6.30 -38.34
C PRO A 670 12.65 6.55 -39.85
N LYS A 671 11.81 5.79 -40.56
CA LYS A 671 11.53 5.97 -41.99
C LYS A 671 10.09 6.39 -42.20
N ASN A 672 9.84 7.26 -43.18
CA ASN A 672 8.48 7.62 -43.58
C ASN A 672 7.81 6.49 -44.38
N GLU A 673 6.55 6.71 -44.77
CA GLU A 673 5.76 5.74 -45.56
C GLU A 673 6.39 5.40 -46.92
N LYS A 674 7.25 6.28 -47.45
CA LYS A 674 7.96 6.10 -48.74
C LYS A 674 9.30 5.38 -48.60
N GLY A 675 9.72 5.02 -47.38
CA GLY A 675 10.97 4.31 -47.12
C GLY A 675 12.21 5.19 -46.95
N ALA A 676 12.06 6.51 -46.94
CA ALA A 676 13.14 7.45 -46.70
C ALA A 676 13.32 7.73 -45.20
N PHE A 677 14.55 7.88 -44.73
CA PHE A 677 14.83 8.30 -43.35
C PHE A 677 14.25 9.70 -43.11
N VAL A 678 13.59 9.89 -41.97
CA VAL A 678 12.92 11.16 -41.63
C VAL A 678 13.96 12.25 -41.27
N HIS A 679 15.08 11.85 -40.68
CA HIS A 679 16.21 12.71 -40.32
C HIS A 679 17.49 11.88 -40.25
N SER A 680 18.64 12.56 -40.11
CA SER A 680 19.96 11.96 -39.86
C SER A 680 20.57 12.37 -38.51
N ASP A 681 19.90 13.23 -37.74
CA ASP A 681 20.37 13.64 -36.41
C ASP A 681 20.05 12.57 -35.35
N PRO A 682 21.04 11.91 -34.72
CA PRO A 682 20.80 10.91 -33.67
C PRO A 682 20.22 11.49 -32.37
N LEU A 683 20.22 12.82 -32.21
CA LEU A 683 19.66 13.52 -31.05
C LEU A 683 18.25 14.07 -31.30
N SER A 684 17.72 13.93 -32.52
CA SER A 684 16.34 14.30 -32.83
C SER A 684 15.39 13.23 -32.30
N GLY A 685 14.54 13.62 -31.34
CA GLY A 685 13.55 12.78 -30.67
C GLY A 685 12.25 13.50 -30.37
#